data_AF-A0A535WVE2-F1
#
_entry.id   AF-A0A535WVE2-F1
#
_cell.length_a   1.000
_cell.length_b   1.000
_cell.length_c   1.000
_cell.angle_alpha   90.00
_cell.angle_beta   90.00
_cell.angle_gamma   90.00
#
_symmetry.space_group_name_H-M   'P 1'
#
loop_
_entity.id
_entity.type
_entity.pdbx_description
1 polymer ?
#
loop_
_entity_poly.entity_id
_entity_poly.type
_entity_poly.pdbx_seq_one_letter_code
_entity_poly.pdbx_strand_id
1 'polypeptide(L)'
;MSLRRLVLFGAAALALWPVVAFSHYERPTQFPDGTGHVPVYRTSGSHLVVCKKDDADFAKRIAGFSPALQDYNRQRYLECLQSGYRDLQAAVDHVGGPGTTILVLPGIYLEQPSLAHETDSCYHLPATTIKAAGYQILTYEQQKSCPHQQNLVGIFGLKDLQIEGTGASPSDVIFDAQFQKLNVIRGDRTDGLYLRNFIAQRSTFNAVYVIEADGFAVDHVVGRWNTEYGFLSFASDHGLFTKCEAYGNGDSGIYPGGTSDINRDRGFDVSRYAIEVTGCHSHDNLLGYSGTGGDSVWVHDNELDHNTSGASMDSLFPNHPGLPQNHALFEHNLIHGNNSNYYDYVRDGTCARPYLLRGIEKGVVCPAVGVPVGAGVLVIGGNYNLFRDNWVYDNWKVGFVQAWVPGLSRGDSELAAQEETSHHNRYVANHMGVGPGGEHLPNGIDYFWDGQGSGNCWQATGADVVEPMTMPGCPSGGVGRLLADPNVLVLFVDCGAYDLATQTLPAGCDWFDTRARPGVFSPTTTIQTVFPALQFVAVMLVFGLLLRRSVLAFGAAGLGSLLLLVSSVEQLYYVTAPGAALLGIAWILASRLVASPRLAVLSVVLGVIALLEAVDSGVLLLPSPIGPVWIRVLLEVVWMVWTVATLVKTTRPAVKIG
;
A
#
# COMPACT_ATOMS: atom_id res chain seq x y z
N MET A 1 -1.49 -4.78 -35.98
CA MET A 1 -1.31 -5.71 -34.84
C MET A 1 -2.66 -5.79 -34.13
N SER A 2 -3.20 -6.96 -33.77
CA SER A 2 -4.48 -6.97 -33.03
C SER A 2 -4.25 -6.39 -31.63
N LEU A 3 -5.28 -5.74 -31.06
CA LEU A 3 -5.25 -5.15 -29.71
C LEU A 3 -4.68 -6.13 -28.67
N ARG A 4 -5.06 -7.41 -28.79
CA ARG A 4 -4.53 -8.55 -28.01
C ARG A 4 -3.01 -8.70 -28.01
N ARG A 5 -2.33 -8.42 -29.13
CA ARG A 5 -0.87 -8.53 -29.23
C ARG A 5 -0.13 -7.33 -28.64
N LEU A 6 -0.78 -6.17 -28.53
CA LEU A 6 -0.18 -4.98 -27.92
C LEU A 6 -0.19 -5.07 -26.38
N VAL A 7 -1.30 -5.53 -25.80
CA VAL A 7 -1.42 -5.79 -24.36
C VAL A 7 -0.40 -6.84 -23.91
N LEU A 8 -0.27 -7.94 -24.66
CA LEU A 8 0.76 -8.95 -24.41
C LEU A 8 2.19 -8.43 -24.59
N PHE A 9 2.44 -7.43 -25.44
CA PHE A 9 3.77 -6.83 -25.59
C PHE A 9 4.12 -5.89 -24.42
N GLY A 10 3.14 -5.11 -23.92
CA GLY A 10 3.29 -4.34 -22.68
C GLY A 10 3.52 -5.25 -21.47
N ALA A 11 2.74 -6.32 -21.34
CA ALA A 11 2.91 -7.34 -20.31
C ALA A 11 4.22 -8.14 -20.46
N ALA A 12 4.70 -8.41 -21.68
CA ALA A 12 5.97 -9.09 -21.90
C ALA A 12 7.19 -8.20 -21.62
N ALA A 13 7.07 -6.87 -21.80
CA ALA A 13 8.10 -5.92 -21.36
C ALA A 13 8.19 -5.88 -19.83
N LEU A 14 7.06 -6.02 -19.13
CA LEU A 14 6.99 -6.21 -17.68
C LEU A 14 7.59 -7.57 -17.23
N ALA A 15 7.41 -8.63 -18.01
CA ALA A 15 7.93 -9.97 -17.70
C ALA A 15 9.47 -10.08 -17.74
N LEU A 16 10.17 -9.08 -18.29
CA LEU A 16 11.64 -9.01 -18.26
C LEU A 16 12.19 -8.50 -16.91
N TRP A 17 11.30 -8.02 -16.03
CA TRP A 17 11.63 -7.59 -14.69
C TRP A 17 10.95 -8.51 -13.67
N PRO A 18 11.71 -9.35 -12.94
CA PRO A 18 11.15 -10.22 -11.93
C PRO A 18 10.74 -9.39 -10.72
N VAL A 19 9.50 -8.88 -10.72
CA VAL A 19 8.87 -8.33 -9.52
C VAL A 19 7.87 -9.37 -9.04
N VAL A 20 8.36 -10.31 -8.24
CA VAL A 20 7.48 -11.12 -7.40
C VAL A 20 7.53 -10.47 -6.02
N ALA A 21 6.65 -9.51 -5.81
CA ALA A 21 6.40 -9.00 -4.47
C ALA A 21 5.65 -10.10 -3.72
N PHE A 22 6.29 -10.69 -2.71
CA PHE A 22 5.62 -11.61 -1.80
C PHE A 22 5.12 -10.81 -0.61
N SER A 23 3.82 -10.92 -0.33
CA SER A 23 3.28 -10.59 0.98
C SER A 23 3.75 -11.62 2.00
N HIS A 24 3.41 -11.40 3.26
CA HIS A 24 3.44 -12.49 4.23
C HIS A 24 2.71 -13.73 3.71
N TYR A 25 3.24 -14.89 4.08
CA TYR A 25 2.70 -16.17 3.67
C TYR A 25 1.63 -16.61 4.66
N GLU A 26 0.41 -16.78 4.15
CA GLU A 26 -0.74 -17.27 4.91
C GLU A 26 -1.19 -18.64 4.40
N ARG A 27 -1.89 -19.40 5.24
CA ARG A 27 -2.56 -20.63 4.80
C ARG A 27 -3.71 -20.28 3.84
N PRO A 28 -4.18 -21.22 2.99
CA PRO A 28 -5.44 -21.03 2.28
C PRO A 28 -6.58 -20.75 3.27
N THR A 29 -7.31 -19.65 3.04
CA THR A 29 -8.41 -19.20 3.88
C THR A 29 -9.76 -19.32 3.18
N GLN A 30 -10.82 -19.25 3.97
CA GLN A 30 -12.21 -19.19 3.53
C GLN A 30 -12.89 -18.01 4.21
N PHE A 31 -13.73 -17.29 3.47
CA PHE A 31 -14.58 -16.28 4.08
C PHE A 31 -15.58 -16.93 5.03
N PRO A 32 -15.93 -16.26 6.15
CA PRO A 32 -17.08 -16.65 6.94
C PRO A 32 -18.38 -16.58 6.12
N ASP A 33 -19.46 -17.18 6.63
CA ASP A 33 -20.74 -17.19 5.94
C ASP A 33 -21.47 -15.83 5.93
N GLY A 34 -20.99 -14.86 6.71
CA GLY A 34 -21.52 -13.49 6.77
C GLY A 34 -22.84 -13.41 7.52
N THR A 35 -23.13 -14.35 8.43
CA THR A 35 -24.31 -14.36 9.28
C THR A 35 -24.08 -13.74 10.66
N GLY A 36 -22.83 -13.38 10.97
CA GLY A 36 -22.43 -12.73 12.20
C GLY A 36 -22.87 -11.26 12.31
N HIS A 37 -22.25 -10.58 13.27
CA HIS A 37 -22.49 -9.17 13.55
C HIS A 37 -21.30 -8.61 14.34
N VAL A 38 -21.14 -7.29 14.31
CA VAL A 38 -20.15 -6.61 15.15
C VAL A 38 -20.48 -6.88 16.62
N PRO A 39 -19.58 -7.47 17.42
CA PRO A 39 -19.88 -7.84 18.80
C PRO A 39 -20.08 -6.61 19.68
N VAL A 40 -21.06 -6.70 20.59
CA VAL A 40 -21.39 -5.63 21.54
C VAL A 40 -20.61 -5.83 22.84
N TYR A 41 -20.00 -4.75 23.34
CA TYR A 41 -19.33 -4.72 24.63
C TYR A 41 -20.25 -5.13 25.79
N ARG A 42 -19.75 -6.00 26.68
CA ARG A 42 -20.50 -6.50 27.84
C ARG A 42 -19.86 -6.04 29.14
N THR A 43 -20.69 -5.53 30.06
CA THR A 43 -20.27 -5.11 31.41
C THR A 43 -20.72 -6.08 32.51
N SER A 44 -21.44 -7.14 32.16
CA SER A 44 -22.00 -8.13 33.09
C SER A 44 -22.03 -9.51 32.44
N GLY A 45 -21.99 -10.56 33.26
CA GLY A 45 -22.05 -11.95 32.80
C GLY A 45 -21.07 -12.83 33.54
N SER A 46 -20.85 -14.04 33.02
CA SER A 46 -19.79 -14.93 33.52
C SER A 46 -18.43 -14.33 33.19
N HIS A 47 -17.53 -14.29 34.18
CA HIS A 47 -16.17 -13.81 33.97
C HIS A 47 -15.11 -14.70 34.61
N LEU A 48 -13.92 -14.68 34.00
CA LEU A 48 -12.68 -15.18 34.56
C LEU A 48 -11.78 -13.97 34.88
N VAL A 49 -10.92 -14.09 35.88
CA VAL A 49 -9.99 -13.00 36.25
C VAL A 49 -8.54 -13.45 36.12
N VAL A 50 -7.72 -12.63 35.48
CA VAL A 50 -6.29 -12.84 35.24
C VAL A 50 -5.49 -11.77 35.98
N CYS A 51 -4.58 -12.15 36.87
CA CYS A 51 -3.73 -11.20 37.60
C CYS A 51 -2.36 -11.77 37.97
N LYS A 52 -1.39 -10.90 38.24
CA LYS A 52 -0.12 -11.31 38.86
C LYS A 52 -0.28 -11.47 40.38
N LYS A 53 0.73 -12.03 41.08
CA LYS A 53 0.64 -12.33 42.53
C LYS A 53 1.26 -11.26 43.43
N ASP A 54 2.00 -10.32 42.85
CA ASP A 54 2.72 -9.30 43.60
C ASP A 54 1.75 -8.19 44.02
N ASP A 55 1.33 -8.22 45.29
CA ASP A 55 0.42 -7.25 45.89
C ASP A 55 1.02 -5.83 45.93
N ALA A 56 2.33 -5.71 46.13
CA ALA A 56 2.98 -4.41 46.21
C ALA A 56 3.06 -3.75 44.82
N ASP A 57 3.41 -4.52 43.79
CA ASP A 57 3.38 -4.04 42.40
C ASP A 57 1.96 -3.68 41.96
N PHE A 58 0.98 -4.54 42.27
CA PHE A 58 -0.43 -4.29 41.95
C PHE A 58 -0.95 -3.01 42.62
N ALA A 59 -0.73 -2.85 43.94
CA ALA A 59 -1.13 -1.67 44.69
C ALA A 59 -0.49 -0.39 44.12
N LYS A 60 0.78 -0.46 43.70
CA LYS A 60 1.49 0.65 43.06
C LYS A 60 0.86 1.04 41.72
N ARG A 61 0.49 0.07 40.88
CA ARG A 61 -0.12 0.32 39.56
C ARG A 61 -1.47 1.03 39.69
N ILE A 62 -2.29 0.63 40.65
CA ILE A 62 -3.64 1.20 40.80
C ILE A 62 -3.68 2.49 41.64
N ALA A 63 -2.56 2.91 42.25
CA ALA A 63 -2.55 4.01 43.22
C ALA A 63 -3.07 5.34 42.68
N GLY A 64 -2.91 5.58 41.37
CA GLY A 64 -3.38 6.80 40.68
C GLY A 64 -4.82 6.72 40.17
N PHE A 65 -5.49 5.57 40.26
CA PHE A 65 -6.84 5.41 39.74
C PHE A 65 -7.88 6.16 40.59
N SER A 66 -9.07 6.40 40.03
CA SER A 66 -10.19 6.92 40.80
C SER A 66 -10.56 5.96 41.93
N PRO A 67 -11.09 6.44 43.08
CA PRO A 67 -11.43 5.56 44.21
C PRO A 67 -12.32 4.37 43.83
N ALA A 68 -13.34 4.60 42.98
CA ALA A 68 -14.22 3.54 42.51
C ALA A 68 -13.49 2.48 41.67
N LEU A 69 -12.55 2.89 40.81
CA LEU A 69 -11.77 1.97 39.99
C LEU A 69 -10.73 1.20 40.83
N GLN A 70 -10.16 1.83 41.86
CA GLN A 70 -9.31 1.14 42.83
C GLN A 70 -10.08 0.05 43.57
N ASP A 71 -11.27 0.37 44.09
CA ASP A 71 -12.09 -0.58 44.84
C ASP A 71 -12.54 -1.75 43.95
N TYR A 72 -12.95 -1.47 42.71
CA TYR A 72 -13.24 -2.49 41.70
C TYR A 72 -12.04 -3.43 41.49
N ASN A 73 -10.85 -2.86 41.21
CA ASN A 73 -9.65 -3.64 40.95
C ASN A 73 -9.19 -4.45 42.18
N ARG A 74 -9.26 -3.87 43.39
CA ARG A 74 -8.96 -4.60 44.64
C ARG A 74 -9.91 -5.78 44.86
N GLN A 75 -11.20 -5.61 44.59
CA GLN A 75 -12.17 -6.69 44.69
C GLN A 75 -11.83 -7.82 43.71
N ARG A 76 -11.56 -7.49 42.44
CA ARG A 76 -11.17 -8.49 41.43
C ARG A 76 -9.83 -9.13 41.73
N TYR A 77 -8.89 -8.41 42.35
CA TYR A 77 -7.61 -8.97 42.76
C TYR A 77 -7.77 -10.04 43.84
N LEU A 78 -8.61 -9.80 44.84
CA LEU A 78 -8.91 -10.80 45.89
C LEU A 78 -9.59 -12.04 45.30
N GLU A 79 -10.56 -11.86 44.40
CA GLU A 79 -11.19 -12.95 43.65
C GLU A 79 -10.15 -13.74 42.85
N CYS A 80 -9.31 -13.02 42.12
CA CYS A 80 -8.27 -13.61 41.30
C CYS A 80 -7.27 -14.40 42.14
N LEU A 81 -6.84 -13.93 43.31
CA LEU A 81 -5.93 -14.68 44.19
C LEU A 81 -6.54 -16.00 44.71
N GLN A 82 -7.87 -16.09 44.80
CA GLN A 82 -8.58 -17.28 45.27
C GLN A 82 -8.78 -18.32 44.15
N SER A 83 -9.23 -17.88 42.97
CA SER A 83 -9.65 -18.79 41.89
C SER A 83 -9.34 -18.31 40.48
N GLY A 84 -8.54 -17.26 40.31
CA GLY A 84 -8.18 -16.70 39.01
C GLY A 84 -6.86 -17.23 38.43
N TYR A 85 -6.56 -16.78 37.22
CA TYR A 85 -5.42 -17.22 36.41
C TYR A 85 -4.24 -16.25 36.50
N ARG A 86 -3.03 -16.74 36.19
CA ARG A 86 -1.81 -15.91 36.19
C ARG A 86 -1.44 -15.36 34.82
N ASP A 87 -1.91 -16.04 33.79
CA ASP A 87 -1.56 -15.86 32.39
C ASP A 87 -2.87 -15.93 31.61
N LEU A 88 -2.99 -15.12 30.55
CA LEU A 88 -4.20 -15.00 29.75
C LEU A 88 -4.53 -16.31 29.03
N GLN A 89 -3.52 -17.01 28.49
CA GLN A 89 -3.78 -18.28 27.82
C GLN A 89 -4.48 -19.28 28.75
N ALA A 90 -4.03 -19.36 30.01
CA ALA A 90 -4.64 -20.29 30.96
C ALA A 90 -6.14 -19.98 31.20
N ALA A 91 -6.54 -18.71 31.15
CA ALA A 91 -7.95 -18.33 31.21
C ALA A 91 -8.69 -18.67 29.91
N VAL A 92 -8.07 -18.44 28.75
CA VAL A 92 -8.63 -18.84 27.43
C VAL A 92 -8.92 -20.34 27.39
N ASP A 93 -7.99 -21.17 27.85
CA ASP A 93 -8.13 -22.63 27.89
C ASP A 93 -9.28 -23.10 28.79
N HIS A 94 -9.72 -22.26 29.73
CA HIS A 94 -10.81 -22.55 30.67
C HIS A 94 -12.15 -21.95 30.26
N VAL A 95 -12.25 -21.28 29.12
CA VAL A 95 -13.52 -20.77 28.60
C VAL A 95 -14.45 -21.95 28.30
N GLY A 96 -15.47 -22.13 29.14
CA GLY A 96 -16.39 -23.27 29.07
C GLY A 96 -17.58 -23.07 28.11
N GLY A 97 -17.78 -21.87 27.56
CA GLY A 97 -18.90 -21.56 26.68
C GLY A 97 -18.93 -20.11 26.20
N PRO A 98 -19.86 -19.80 25.26
CA PRO A 98 -19.96 -18.48 24.66
C PRO A 98 -20.37 -17.41 25.68
N GLY A 99 -20.01 -16.15 25.38
CA GLY A 99 -20.37 -14.99 26.19
C GLY A 99 -19.49 -14.78 27.42
N THR A 100 -18.43 -15.57 27.59
CA THR A 100 -17.48 -15.43 28.70
C THR A 100 -16.66 -14.15 28.56
N THR A 101 -16.40 -13.47 29.68
CA THR A 101 -15.50 -12.32 29.74
C THR A 101 -14.23 -12.67 30.52
N ILE A 102 -13.05 -12.35 30.01
CA ILE A 102 -11.79 -12.46 30.75
C ILE A 102 -11.36 -11.05 31.15
N LEU A 103 -11.40 -10.79 32.45
CA LEU A 103 -10.94 -9.53 33.05
C LEU A 103 -9.45 -9.65 33.39
N VAL A 104 -8.64 -8.76 32.83
CA VAL A 104 -7.19 -8.74 33.03
C VAL A 104 -6.83 -7.54 33.91
N LEU A 105 -6.20 -7.82 35.06
CA LEU A 105 -5.83 -6.78 36.02
C LEU A 105 -4.54 -6.05 35.61
N PRO A 106 -4.31 -4.81 36.08
CA PRO A 106 -3.08 -4.08 35.83
C PRO A 106 -1.81 -4.91 36.09
N GLY A 107 -0.94 -5.00 35.08
CA GLY A 107 0.22 -5.86 35.09
C GLY A 107 0.92 -5.99 33.74
N ILE A 108 2.11 -6.61 33.75
CA ILE A 108 2.84 -7.02 32.55
C ILE A 108 2.75 -8.54 32.43
N TYR A 109 2.30 -9.01 31.28
CA TYR A 109 2.00 -10.39 30.96
C TYR A 109 2.94 -10.87 29.86
N LEU A 110 3.93 -11.66 30.29
CA LEU A 110 4.91 -12.28 29.40
C LEU A 110 4.48 -13.68 28.94
N GLU A 111 3.35 -14.19 29.44
CA GLU A 111 2.84 -15.55 29.21
C GLU A 111 3.97 -16.60 29.23
N GLN A 112 4.73 -16.64 30.32
CA GLN A 112 5.94 -17.49 30.44
C GLN A 112 5.68 -18.97 30.07
N PRO A 113 4.53 -19.59 30.39
CA PRO A 113 4.21 -20.94 29.92
C PRO A 113 4.17 -21.07 28.39
N SER A 114 3.65 -20.06 27.68
CA SER A 114 3.57 -20.01 26.22
C SER A 114 4.92 -19.76 25.56
N LEU A 115 5.88 -19.19 26.28
CA LEU A 115 7.28 -19.05 25.84
C LEU A 115 8.12 -20.31 26.08
N ALA A 116 7.62 -21.26 26.87
CA ALA A 116 8.32 -22.52 27.10
C ALA A 116 8.47 -23.31 25.79
N HIS A 117 9.45 -24.22 25.77
CA HIS A 117 9.65 -25.13 24.65
C HIS A 117 8.41 -25.99 24.47
N GLU A 118 7.77 -25.89 23.30
CA GLU A 118 6.64 -26.74 22.92
C GLU A 118 7.08 -28.21 22.79
N THR A 119 6.11 -29.12 22.66
CA THR A 119 6.46 -30.52 22.39
C THR A 119 7.24 -30.66 21.07
N ASP A 120 8.16 -31.63 20.97
CA ASP A 120 8.93 -31.87 19.73
C ASP A 120 8.02 -32.09 18.51
N SER A 121 6.83 -32.65 18.72
CA SER A 121 5.80 -32.80 17.68
C SER A 121 5.35 -31.47 17.08
N CYS A 122 5.31 -30.40 17.86
CA CYS A 122 4.94 -29.07 17.37
C CYS A 122 6.05 -28.41 16.53
N TYR A 123 7.31 -28.79 16.71
CA TYR A 123 8.41 -28.29 15.86
C TYR A 123 8.62 -29.11 14.58
N HIS A 124 8.00 -30.28 14.50
CA HIS A 124 8.11 -31.20 13.36
C HIS A 124 6.77 -31.44 12.65
N LEU A 125 5.89 -30.43 12.68
CA LEU A 125 4.62 -30.49 11.97
C LEU A 125 4.86 -30.65 10.46
N PRO A 126 4.05 -31.48 9.76
CA PRO A 126 4.09 -31.61 8.32
C PRO A 126 3.48 -30.35 7.67
N ALA A 127 4.25 -29.26 7.67
CA ALA A 127 3.85 -27.94 7.20
C ALA A 127 4.97 -27.30 6.37
N THR A 128 4.58 -26.53 5.36
CA THR A 128 5.51 -25.81 4.47
C THR A 128 6.31 -24.81 5.27
N THR A 129 7.65 -24.91 5.23
CA THR A 129 8.54 -23.94 5.89
C THR A 129 8.96 -22.87 4.89
N ILE A 130 8.72 -21.61 5.23
CA ILE A 130 9.17 -20.47 4.44
C ILE A 130 10.53 -20.04 5.00
N LYS A 131 11.60 -20.51 4.36
CA LYS A 131 12.98 -20.24 4.82
C LYS A 131 13.30 -18.75 4.90
N ALA A 132 12.79 -17.96 3.95
CA ALA A 132 13.03 -16.52 3.93
C ALA A 132 12.37 -15.78 5.11
N ALA A 133 11.19 -16.22 5.53
CA ALA A 133 10.42 -15.60 6.62
C ALA A 133 10.67 -16.26 8.00
N GLY A 134 11.31 -17.43 8.03
CA GLY A 134 11.70 -18.10 9.28
C GLY A 134 10.57 -18.81 10.02
N TYR A 135 9.42 -19.07 9.38
CA TYR A 135 8.26 -19.74 10.00
C TYR A 135 7.58 -20.77 9.08
N GLN A 136 6.67 -21.58 9.65
CA GLN A 136 5.85 -22.56 8.93
C GLN A 136 4.45 -22.03 8.61
N ILE A 137 3.90 -22.36 7.44
CA ILE A 137 2.49 -22.11 7.13
C ILE A 137 1.65 -23.21 7.77
N LEU A 138 1.00 -22.90 8.89
CA LEU A 138 0.23 -23.87 9.68
C LEU A 138 -1.26 -23.82 9.31
N THR A 139 -1.87 -25.00 9.18
CA THR A 139 -3.33 -25.13 9.06
C THR A 139 -4.04 -24.73 10.36
N TYR A 140 -5.36 -24.53 10.32
CA TYR A 140 -6.16 -24.28 11.53
C TYR A 140 -5.97 -25.38 12.59
N GLU A 141 -6.08 -26.65 12.21
CA GLU A 141 -5.95 -27.77 13.16
C GLU A 141 -4.54 -27.85 13.77
N GLN A 142 -3.51 -27.49 13.01
CA GLN A 142 -2.13 -27.41 13.50
C GLN A 142 -1.95 -26.24 14.48
N GLN A 143 -2.44 -25.04 14.14
CA GLN A 143 -2.42 -23.89 15.05
C GLN A 143 -3.15 -24.22 16.35
N LYS A 144 -4.33 -24.85 16.28
CA LYS A 144 -5.10 -25.25 17.44
C LYS A 144 -4.39 -26.31 18.30
N SER A 145 -3.72 -27.26 17.67
CA SER A 145 -3.00 -28.33 18.37
C SER A 145 -1.67 -27.87 18.98
N CYS A 146 -1.05 -26.84 18.40
CA CYS A 146 0.23 -26.27 18.80
C CYS A 146 0.12 -24.73 18.93
N PRO A 147 -0.73 -24.24 19.85
CA PRO A 147 -1.13 -22.83 19.92
C PRO A 147 0.06 -21.89 20.12
N HIS A 148 1.11 -22.35 20.82
CA HIS A 148 2.26 -21.51 21.11
C HIS A 148 3.44 -21.72 20.19
N GLN A 149 3.30 -22.48 19.10
CA GLN A 149 4.35 -22.52 18.11
C GLN A 149 4.60 -21.13 17.50
N GLN A 150 3.53 -20.34 17.32
CA GLN A 150 3.59 -19.01 16.69
C GLN A 150 3.00 -17.88 17.54
N ASN A 151 2.17 -18.19 18.53
CA ASN A 151 1.36 -17.21 19.24
C ASN A 151 1.72 -17.15 20.72
N LEU A 152 1.79 -15.95 21.30
CA LEU A 152 1.89 -15.81 22.75
C LEU A 152 0.56 -16.25 23.39
N VAL A 153 -0.57 -15.76 22.87
CA VAL A 153 -1.93 -16.21 23.20
C VAL A 153 -2.65 -16.63 21.93
N GLY A 154 -3.20 -17.84 21.90
CA GLY A 154 -3.96 -18.41 20.80
C GLY A 154 -5.40 -18.73 21.22
N ILE A 155 -6.36 -18.22 20.45
CA ILE A 155 -7.80 -18.34 20.66
C ILE A 155 -8.38 -19.01 19.41
N PHE A 156 -8.91 -20.23 19.55
CA PHE A 156 -9.29 -21.07 18.40
C PHE A 156 -10.72 -21.60 18.54
N GLY A 157 -11.63 -21.14 17.67
CA GLY A 157 -13.00 -21.67 17.60
C GLY A 157 -13.92 -21.27 18.75
N LEU A 158 -13.50 -20.34 19.63
CA LEU A 158 -14.35 -19.85 20.71
C LEU A 158 -15.37 -18.84 20.17
N LYS A 159 -16.53 -18.74 20.81
CA LYS A 159 -17.59 -17.83 20.39
C LYS A 159 -17.87 -16.77 21.45
N ASP A 160 -18.14 -15.55 21.02
CA ASP A 160 -18.54 -14.42 21.87
C ASP A 160 -17.58 -14.21 23.05
N LEU A 161 -16.27 -14.38 22.87
CA LEU A 161 -15.28 -14.17 23.92
C LEU A 161 -14.96 -12.67 24.05
N GLN A 162 -15.00 -12.14 25.27
CA GLN A 162 -14.49 -10.79 25.58
C GLN A 162 -13.21 -10.88 26.40
N ILE A 163 -12.19 -10.10 26.07
CA ILE A 163 -10.97 -9.91 26.85
C ILE A 163 -10.80 -8.42 27.11
N GLU A 164 -10.74 -8.05 28.39
CA GLU A 164 -10.74 -6.65 28.81
C GLU A 164 -9.69 -6.38 29.88
N GLY A 165 -8.81 -5.41 29.61
CA GLY A 165 -7.98 -4.82 30.65
C GLY A 165 -8.80 -3.91 31.55
N THR A 166 -8.60 -4.03 32.86
CA THR A 166 -9.38 -3.32 33.89
C THR A 166 -8.71 -2.04 34.41
N GLY A 167 -7.62 -1.63 33.74
CA GLY A 167 -6.89 -0.39 34.03
C GLY A 167 -7.65 0.88 33.62
N ALA A 168 -7.11 2.03 34.01
CA ALA A 168 -7.63 3.33 33.60
C ALA A 168 -7.28 3.66 32.14
N SER A 169 -6.19 3.09 31.63
CA SER A 169 -5.76 3.18 30.24
C SER A 169 -5.13 1.86 29.75
N PRO A 170 -4.92 1.68 28.43
CA PRO A 170 -4.36 0.45 27.89
C PRO A 170 -2.97 0.12 28.45
N SER A 171 -2.19 1.15 28.83
CA SER A 171 -0.84 0.99 29.38
C SER A 171 -0.77 0.29 30.73
N ASP A 172 -1.90 0.15 31.42
CA ASP A 172 -1.94 -0.55 32.71
C ASP A 172 -1.87 -2.07 32.54
N VAL A 173 -2.26 -2.60 31.38
CA VAL A 173 -2.25 -4.03 31.04
C VAL A 173 -1.43 -4.24 29.77
N ILE A 174 -0.27 -4.89 29.88
CA ILE A 174 0.66 -5.07 28.76
C ILE A 174 0.88 -6.55 28.48
N PHE A 175 0.57 -7.01 27.28
CA PHE A 175 1.01 -8.29 26.73
C PHE A 175 2.26 -8.09 25.89
N ASP A 176 3.33 -8.81 26.23
CA ASP A 176 4.65 -8.55 25.66
C ASP A 176 5.32 -9.86 25.24
N ALA A 177 5.47 -10.02 23.92
CA ALA A 177 6.04 -11.22 23.32
C ALA A 177 7.58 -11.23 23.30
N GLN A 178 8.24 -10.13 23.68
CA GLN A 178 9.71 -10.01 23.76
C GLN A 178 10.46 -10.43 22.47
N PHE A 179 9.82 -10.29 21.31
CA PHE A 179 10.25 -10.76 19.99
C PHE A 179 10.50 -12.27 19.91
N GLN A 180 9.77 -13.06 20.71
CA GLN A 180 9.89 -14.54 20.75
C GLN A 180 8.75 -15.26 20.03
N LYS A 181 7.68 -14.57 19.66
CA LYS A 181 6.51 -15.12 18.97
C LYS A 181 6.15 -14.23 17.77
N LEU A 182 5.54 -14.84 16.76
CA LEU A 182 4.99 -14.12 15.61
C LEU A 182 3.86 -13.21 16.07
N ASN A 183 2.88 -13.75 16.81
CA ASN A 183 1.70 -13.00 17.22
C ASN A 183 1.63 -12.85 18.74
N VAL A 184 1.23 -11.68 19.24
CA VAL A 184 0.91 -11.55 20.69
C VAL A 184 -0.43 -12.21 20.97
N ILE A 185 -1.48 -11.82 20.26
CA ILE A 185 -2.82 -12.44 20.39
C ILE A 185 -3.29 -12.87 19.00
N ARG A 186 -3.64 -14.14 18.83
CA ARG A 186 -4.30 -14.67 17.63
C ARG A 186 -5.71 -15.14 17.95
N GLY A 187 -6.71 -14.58 17.27
CA GLY A 187 -8.08 -15.09 17.20
C GLY A 187 -8.35 -15.74 15.86
N ASP A 188 -8.60 -17.04 15.84
CA ASP A 188 -8.74 -17.81 14.61
C ASP A 188 -10.07 -18.57 14.64
N ARG A 189 -10.95 -18.29 13.66
CA ARG A 189 -12.35 -18.76 13.63
C ARG A 189 -13.09 -18.50 14.94
N THR A 190 -12.86 -17.32 15.50
CA THR A 190 -13.39 -16.90 16.80
C THR A 190 -14.46 -15.83 16.59
N ASP A 191 -15.67 -16.26 16.26
CA ASP A 191 -16.80 -15.37 15.99
C ASP A 191 -17.21 -14.60 17.25
N GLY A 192 -17.46 -13.30 17.12
CA GLY A 192 -17.86 -12.42 18.22
C GLY A 192 -16.73 -12.07 19.20
N LEU A 193 -15.46 -12.13 18.78
CA LEU A 193 -14.31 -11.78 19.63
C LEU A 193 -14.29 -10.28 19.96
N TYR A 194 -14.21 -9.92 21.23
CA TYR A 194 -14.14 -8.53 21.67
C TYR A 194 -12.89 -8.28 22.53
N LEU A 195 -11.97 -7.43 22.06
CA LEU A 195 -10.70 -7.12 22.70
C LEU A 195 -10.69 -5.65 23.14
N ARG A 196 -10.37 -5.37 24.41
CA ARG A 196 -10.43 -4.00 24.92
C ARG A 196 -9.39 -3.63 25.99
N ASN A 197 -8.89 -2.39 25.91
CA ASN A 197 -8.15 -1.69 26.96
C ASN A 197 -6.84 -2.37 27.42
N PHE A 198 -5.95 -2.71 26.48
CA PHE A 198 -4.62 -3.22 26.77
C PHE A 198 -3.61 -2.85 25.68
N ILE A 199 -2.31 -3.01 25.98
CA ILE A 199 -1.22 -2.98 25.00
C ILE A 199 -0.87 -4.41 24.58
N ALA A 200 -0.69 -4.64 23.27
CA ALA A 200 0.02 -5.78 22.72
C ALA A 200 1.29 -5.29 21.99
N GLN A 201 2.45 -5.88 22.29
CA GLN A 201 3.72 -5.36 21.77
C GLN A 201 4.82 -6.40 21.56
N ARG A 202 5.84 -5.96 20.81
CA ARG A 202 7.13 -6.65 20.60
C ARG A 202 6.97 -8.07 20.11
N SER A 203 6.17 -8.26 19.06
CA SER A 203 6.15 -9.51 18.31
C SER A 203 7.07 -9.43 17.09
N THR A 204 7.39 -10.59 16.53
CA THR A 204 8.11 -10.68 15.25
C THR A 204 7.17 -10.71 14.05
N PHE A 205 5.90 -10.33 14.25
CA PHE A 205 4.90 -10.27 13.20
C PHE A 205 3.75 -9.32 13.62
N ASN A 206 2.67 -9.81 14.24
CA ASN A 206 1.48 -9.03 14.62
C ASN A 206 1.37 -8.76 16.12
N ALA A 207 0.83 -7.61 16.53
CA ALA A 207 0.32 -7.48 17.89
C ALA A 207 -0.97 -8.29 18.06
N VAL A 208 -2.04 -7.92 17.35
CA VAL A 208 -3.30 -8.69 17.32
C VAL A 208 -3.55 -9.20 15.92
N TYR A 209 -3.89 -10.48 15.80
CA TYR A 209 -4.26 -11.12 14.54
C TYR A 209 -5.62 -11.83 14.65
N VAL A 210 -6.63 -11.35 13.91
CA VAL A 210 -7.92 -12.03 13.74
C VAL A 210 -8.02 -12.67 12.34
N ILE A 211 -8.44 -13.93 12.22
CA ILE A 211 -8.53 -14.61 10.92
C ILE A 211 -9.75 -15.53 10.83
N GLU A 212 -10.39 -15.54 9.66
CA GLU A 212 -11.57 -16.36 9.35
C GLU A 212 -12.68 -16.20 10.40
N ALA A 213 -12.90 -14.98 10.89
CA ALA A 213 -13.88 -14.67 11.93
C ALA A 213 -15.09 -13.91 11.37
N ASP A 214 -16.28 -14.28 11.84
CA ASP A 214 -17.50 -13.52 11.61
C ASP A 214 -17.87 -12.72 12.86
N GLY A 215 -17.51 -11.43 12.88
CA GLY A 215 -17.66 -10.57 14.04
C GLY A 215 -16.41 -10.51 14.89
N PHE A 216 -15.78 -9.33 14.96
CA PHE A 216 -14.78 -9.03 15.98
C PHE A 216 -14.75 -7.54 16.29
N ALA A 217 -14.24 -7.17 17.46
CA ALA A 217 -13.96 -5.79 17.83
C ALA A 217 -12.60 -5.65 18.51
N VAL A 218 -11.80 -4.68 18.05
CA VAL A 218 -10.59 -4.20 18.70
C VAL A 218 -10.88 -2.77 19.16
N ASP A 219 -11.23 -2.61 20.44
CA ASP A 219 -11.70 -1.34 21.00
C ASP A 219 -10.71 -0.81 22.06
N HIS A 220 -10.12 0.35 21.83
CA HIS A 220 -9.21 0.96 22.81
C HIS A 220 -8.02 0.06 23.15
N VAL A 221 -7.45 -0.58 22.13
CA VAL A 221 -6.24 -1.39 22.21
C VAL A 221 -5.09 -0.63 21.56
N VAL A 222 -3.88 -0.84 22.06
CA VAL A 222 -2.66 -0.28 21.48
C VAL A 222 -1.77 -1.39 20.93
N GLY A 223 -1.42 -1.33 19.65
CA GLY A 223 -0.53 -2.26 18.97
C GLY A 223 0.78 -1.60 18.59
N ARG A 224 1.88 -1.90 19.29
CA ARG A 224 3.14 -1.17 19.09
C ARG A 224 4.41 -2.00 19.04
N TRP A 225 5.43 -1.46 18.38
CA TRP A 225 6.79 -2.01 18.36
C TRP A 225 6.86 -3.44 17.82
N ASN A 226 6.02 -3.77 16.83
CA ASN A 226 6.00 -5.07 16.18
C ASN A 226 6.75 -4.99 14.85
N THR A 227 7.26 -6.11 14.37
CA THR A 227 8.07 -6.07 13.13
C THR A 227 7.22 -6.00 11.87
N GLU A 228 5.91 -6.28 11.94
CA GLU A 228 4.98 -6.07 10.83
C GLU A 228 3.77 -5.25 11.26
N TYR A 229 2.73 -5.85 11.84
CA TYR A 229 1.45 -5.17 12.02
C TYR A 229 1.12 -4.85 13.48
N GLY A 230 0.50 -3.70 13.72
CA GLY A 230 -0.20 -3.43 14.98
C GLY A 230 -1.42 -4.33 15.10
N PHE A 231 -2.34 -4.21 14.15
CA PHE A 231 -3.55 -5.02 14.07
C PHE A 231 -3.73 -5.58 12.66
N LEU A 232 -3.88 -6.90 12.55
CA LEU A 232 -4.21 -7.59 11.31
C LEU A 232 -5.55 -8.31 11.48
N SER A 233 -6.45 -8.13 10.53
CA SER A 233 -7.55 -9.07 10.28
C SER A 233 -7.43 -9.67 8.89
N PHE A 234 -7.74 -10.95 8.73
CA PHE A 234 -7.64 -11.64 7.44
C PHE A 234 -8.86 -12.52 7.15
N ALA A 235 -9.40 -12.49 5.92
CA ALA A 235 -10.54 -13.33 5.52
C ALA A 235 -11.73 -13.25 6.50
N SER A 236 -12.08 -12.04 6.94
CA SER A 236 -13.07 -11.81 8.01
C SER A 236 -14.20 -10.89 7.57
N ASP A 237 -15.33 -10.96 8.28
CA ASP A 237 -16.52 -10.11 8.11
C ASP A 237 -16.99 -9.58 9.48
N HIS A 238 -17.84 -8.56 9.47
CA HIS A 238 -18.37 -7.86 10.65
C HIS A 238 -17.31 -7.41 11.65
N GLY A 239 -16.15 -6.96 11.16
CA GLY A 239 -15.05 -6.47 11.99
C GLY A 239 -15.21 -5.00 12.37
N LEU A 240 -14.72 -4.64 13.57
CA LEU A 240 -14.64 -3.26 14.02
C LEU A 240 -13.27 -2.98 14.68
N PHE A 241 -12.52 -2.05 14.12
CA PHE A 241 -11.40 -1.41 14.81
C PHE A 241 -11.87 -0.04 15.30
N THR A 242 -11.81 0.23 16.61
CA THR A 242 -12.29 1.51 17.14
C THR A 242 -11.48 2.06 18.31
N LYS A 243 -11.29 3.39 18.34
CA LYS A 243 -10.58 4.10 19.44
C LYS A 243 -9.19 3.51 19.71
N CYS A 244 -8.56 2.96 18.68
CA CYS A 244 -7.33 2.19 18.78
C CYS A 244 -6.11 3.04 18.46
N GLU A 245 -4.93 2.63 18.93
CA GLU A 245 -3.66 3.31 18.63
C GLU A 245 -2.66 2.29 18.10
N ALA A 246 -1.92 2.62 17.05
CA ALA A 246 -0.90 1.72 16.52
C ALA A 246 0.34 2.48 16.07
N TYR A 247 1.50 2.12 16.62
CA TYR A 247 2.74 2.84 16.31
C TYR A 247 4.03 2.03 16.41
N GLY A 248 5.05 2.45 15.67
CA GLY A 248 6.35 1.79 15.65
C GLY A 248 6.32 0.39 15.03
N ASN A 249 5.39 0.13 14.10
CA ASN A 249 5.24 -1.16 13.43
C ASN A 249 5.95 -1.16 12.06
N GLY A 250 6.61 -2.27 11.72
CA GLY A 250 7.46 -2.43 10.52
C GLY A 250 6.73 -2.47 9.18
N ASP A 251 5.43 -2.80 9.19
CA ASP A 251 4.51 -2.68 8.06
C ASP A 251 3.44 -1.63 8.43
N SER A 252 2.23 -2.03 8.79
CA SER A 252 1.14 -1.09 9.07
C SER A 252 0.63 -1.12 10.49
N GLY A 253 0.12 0.02 10.96
CA GLY A 253 -0.58 0.06 12.23
C GLY A 253 -1.89 -0.75 12.18
N ILE A 254 -2.69 -0.59 11.12
CA ILE A 254 -3.99 -1.23 10.94
C ILE A 254 -4.06 -1.90 9.55
N TYR A 255 -4.44 -3.18 9.52
CA TYR A 255 -4.45 -3.99 8.30
C TYR A 255 -5.69 -4.91 8.19
N PRO A 256 -6.82 -4.44 7.63
CA PRO A 256 -7.93 -5.30 7.22
C PRO A 256 -7.66 -5.95 5.85
N GLY A 257 -6.81 -6.98 5.83
CA GLY A 257 -6.42 -7.71 4.63
C GLY A 257 -7.42 -8.78 4.21
N GLY A 258 -7.55 -9.02 2.91
CA GLY A 258 -8.38 -10.09 2.35
C GLY A 258 -9.78 -10.12 2.96
N THR A 259 -10.45 -8.98 3.08
CA THR A 259 -11.75 -8.83 3.76
C THR A 259 -12.86 -9.44 2.90
N SER A 260 -13.99 -9.85 3.50
CA SER A 260 -15.12 -10.42 2.74
C SER A 260 -15.61 -9.49 1.62
N ASP A 261 -15.51 -9.96 0.38
CA ASP A 261 -15.90 -9.26 -0.86
C ASP A 261 -17.43 -9.28 -1.06
N ILE A 262 -18.17 -8.64 -0.15
CA ILE A 262 -19.64 -8.64 -0.12
C ILE A 262 -20.28 -7.70 -1.15
N ASN A 263 -19.48 -6.79 -1.75
CA ASN A 263 -19.95 -5.77 -2.69
C ASN A 263 -19.44 -5.97 -4.11
N ARG A 264 -18.73 -7.06 -4.43
CA ARG A 264 -18.16 -7.38 -5.75
C ARG A 264 -19.02 -7.01 -6.97
N ASP A 265 -20.31 -7.37 -6.91
CA ASP A 265 -21.25 -7.23 -8.02
C ASP A 265 -22.06 -5.92 -7.97
N ARG A 266 -21.65 -4.97 -7.13
CA ARG A 266 -22.32 -3.68 -6.93
C ARG A 266 -21.53 -2.55 -7.58
N GLY A 267 -22.21 -1.41 -7.69
CA GLY A 267 -21.54 -0.12 -7.85
C GLY A 267 -21.50 0.59 -6.49
N PHE A 268 -21.56 1.92 -6.51
CA PHE A 268 -21.49 2.74 -5.30
C PHE A 268 -22.70 2.66 -4.35
N ASP A 269 -23.78 1.97 -4.73
CA ASP A 269 -24.93 1.71 -3.86
C ASP A 269 -24.73 0.36 -3.14
N VAL A 270 -24.14 0.44 -1.95
CA VAL A 270 -23.78 -0.72 -1.11
C VAL A 270 -24.61 -0.71 0.16
N SER A 271 -25.00 -1.91 0.63
CA SER A 271 -25.87 -2.04 1.81
C SER A 271 -25.14 -2.00 3.14
N ARG A 272 -23.88 -2.44 3.16
CA ARG A 272 -22.99 -2.43 4.31
C ARG A 272 -21.54 -2.61 3.85
N TYR A 273 -20.63 -2.41 4.79
CA TYR A 273 -19.22 -2.75 4.70
C TYR A 273 -18.95 -3.98 5.57
N ALA A 274 -17.90 -4.73 5.24
CA ALA A 274 -17.51 -5.94 5.94
C ALA A 274 -16.69 -5.63 7.19
N ILE A 275 -15.81 -4.63 7.12
CA ILE A 275 -15.01 -4.17 8.26
C ILE A 275 -15.09 -2.64 8.36
N GLU A 276 -15.25 -2.15 9.57
CA GLU A 276 -15.22 -0.72 9.91
C GLU A 276 -13.95 -0.38 10.72
N VAL A 277 -13.30 0.73 10.39
CA VAL A 277 -12.13 1.28 11.08
C VAL A 277 -12.43 2.73 11.44
N THR A 278 -12.57 3.04 12.72
CA THR A 278 -12.98 4.39 13.15
C THR A 278 -12.39 4.91 14.45
N GLY A 279 -12.06 6.19 14.49
CA GLY A 279 -11.53 6.85 15.69
C GLY A 279 -10.17 6.30 16.13
N CYS A 280 -9.41 5.70 15.22
CA CYS A 280 -8.07 5.20 15.50
C CYS A 280 -7.00 6.22 15.14
N HIS A 281 -5.88 6.16 15.86
CA HIS A 281 -4.67 6.94 15.59
C HIS A 281 -3.52 6.01 15.22
N SER A 282 -3.02 6.11 13.99
CA SER A 282 -1.96 5.23 13.48
C SER A 282 -0.77 6.05 13.01
N HIS A 283 0.33 5.99 13.77
CA HIS A 283 1.46 6.89 13.59
C HIS A 283 2.81 6.22 13.80
N ASP A 284 3.90 6.83 13.30
CA ASP A 284 5.26 6.29 13.42
C ASP A 284 5.40 4.83 12.93
N ASN A 285 4.62 4.41 11.93
CA ASN A 285 4.73 3.12 11.26
C ASN A 285 5.33 3.29 9.85
N LEU A 286 5.65 2.19 9.17
CA LEU A 286 5.86 2.27 7.73
C LEU A 286 4.57 2.75 7.04
N LEU A 287 3.43 2.14 7.35
CA LEU A 287 2.11 2.50 6.84
C LEU A 287 1.13 2.79 7.97
N GLY A 288 0.35 3.87 7.91
CA GLY A 288 -0.73 4.08 8.88
C GLY A 288 -1.83 3.01 8.73
N TYR A 289 -2.21 2.75 7.48
CA TYR A 289 -3.19 1.74 7.08
C TYR A 289 -2.66 0.92 5.90
N SER A 290 -2.95 -0.37 5.86
CA SER A 290 -2.78 -1.19 4.66
C SER A 290 -4.04 -2.04 4.39
N GLY A 291 -4.25 -2.53 3.18
CA GLY A 291 -5.44 -3.31 2.84
C GLY A 291 -5.34 -4.04 1.50
N THR A 292 -4.42 -5.00 1.37
CA THR A 292 -4.36 -5.87 0.19
C THR A 292 -5.58 -6.79 0.19
N GLY A 293 -6.38 -6.75 -0.88
CA GLY A 293 -7.71 -7.40 -0.86
C GLY A 293 -8.59 -6.89 0.29
N GLY A 294 -8.37 -5.64 0.75
CA GLY A 294 -9.24 -4.97 1.72
C GLY A 294 -10.55 -4.58 1.06
N ASP A 295 -11.37 -5.58 0.76
CA ASP A 295 -12.66 -5.43 0.09
C ASP A 295 -13.74 -4.91 1.03
N SER A 296 -14.61 -4.02 0.55
CA SER A 296 -15.79 -3.57 1.28
C SER A 296 -15.46 -3.03 2.69
N VAL A 297 -14.39 -2.25 2.84
CA VAL A 297 -13.98 -1.66 4.13
C VAL A 297 -14.48 -0.22 4.26
N TRP A 298 -14.92 0.18 5.45
CA TRP A 298 -15.26 1.56 5.79
C TRP A 298 -14.25 2.14 6.76
N VAL A 299 -13.49 3.15 6.34
CA VAL A 299 -12.41 3.78 7.11
C VAL A 299 -12.76 5.25 7.31
N HIS A 300 -13.07 5.64 8.55
CA HIS A 300 -13.51 7.02 8.80
C HIS A 300 -13.16 7.58 10.18
N ASP A 301 -13.04 8.91 10.25
CA ASP A 301 -12.73 9.62 11.50
C ASP A 301 -11.43 9.12 12.16
N ASN A 302 -10.43 8.72 11.36
CA ASN A 302 -9.11 8.30 11.84
C ASN A 302 -8.07 9.38 11.62
N GLU A 303 -6.96 9.28 12.36
CA GLU A 303 -5.75 10.06 12.14
C GLU A 303 -4.60 9.14 11.72
N LEU A 304 -4.04 9.37 10.54
CA LEU A 304 -2.95 8.61 9.93
C LEU A 304 -1.79 9.57 9.64
N ASP A 305 -0.82 9.65 10.55
CA ASP A 305 0.23 10.66 10.52
C ASP A 305 1.61 10.19 10.97
N HIS A 306 2.67 10.93 10.66
CA HIS A 306 4.07 10.57 11.00
C HIS A 306 4.52 9.17 10.55
N ASN A 307 3.79 8.53 9.63
CA ASN A 307 4.22 7.29 9.01
C ASN A 307 5.19 7.58 7.85
N THR A 308 5.75 6.54 7.21
CA THR A 308 6.37 6.72 5.88
C THR A 308 5.31 7.07 4.83
N SER A 309 4.18 6.36 4.88
CA SER A 309 3.01 6.56 4.03
C SER A 309 1.73 6.45 4.86
N GLY A 310 0.72 7.28 4.57
CA GLY A 310 -0.52 7.31 5.37
C GLY A 310 -1.35 6.03 5.22
N ALA A 311 -1.72 5.66 4.01
CA ALA A 311 -2.53 4.48 3.73
C ALA A 311 -2.14 3.80 2.42
N SER A 312 -2.32 2.48 2.36
CA SER A 312 -2.22 1.69 1.12
C SER A 312 -3.41 0.74 1.00
N MET A 313 -3.92 0.59 -0.21
CA MET A 313 -4.83 -0.50 -0.57
C MET A 313 -4.47 -0.98 -1.97
N ASP A 314 -4.37 -2.30 -2.13
CA ASP A 314 -3.77 -2.85 -3.34
C ASP A 314 -4.29 -4.22 -3.75
N SER A 315 -4.02 -4.52 -5.02
CA SER A 315 -4.15 -5.83 -5.64
C SER A 315 -2.80 -6.33 -6.14
N LEU A 316 -1.74 -6.15 -5.35
CA LEU A 316 -0.36 -6.44 -5.75
C LEU A 316 0.08 -7.85 -5.37
N PHE A 317 -0.27 -8.31 -4.17
CA PHE A 317 0.28 -9.55 -3.65
C PHE A 317 -0.58 -10.77 -4.00
N PRO A 318 0.01 -11.83 -4.57
CA PRO A 318 -0.74 -13.03 -4.94
C PRO A 318 -1.28 -13.78 -3.71
N ASN A 319 -2.29 -14.62 -3.92
CA ASN A 319 -2.91 -15.50 -2.90
C ASN A 319 -3.65 -14.80 -1.76
N HIS A 320 -3.85 -13.47 -1.81
CA HIS A 320 -4.84 -12.81 -0.96
C HIS A 320 -6.26 -13.15 -1.46
N PRO A 321 -7.20 -13.53 -0.57
CA PRO A 321 -8.58 -13.75 -0.96
C PRO A 321 -9.23 -12.40 -1.35
N GLY A 322 -10.29 -12.45 -2.16
CA GLY A 322 -11.07 -11.25 -2.53
C GLY A 322 -10.52 -10.43 -3.70
N LEU A 323 -9.28 -10.67 -4.15
CA LEU A 323 -8.71 -9.89 -5.26
C LEU A 323 -9.55 -9.93 -6.56
N PRO A 324 -9.60 -8.81 -7.30
CA PRO A 324 -8.98 -7.51 -7.01
C PRO A 324 -9.70 -6.73 -5.90
N GLN A 325 -8.92 -5.97 -5.11
CA GLN A 325 -9.40 -5.10 -4.04
C GLN A 325 -10.48 -4.15 -4.55
N ASN A 326 -11.59 -4.02 -3.81
CA ASN A 326 -12.71 -3.18 -4.22
C ASN A 326 -13.56 -2.58 -3.09
N HIS A 327 -14.32 -1.53 -3.42
CA HIS A 327 -15.36 -0.92 -2.57
C HIS A 327 -14.89 -0.47 -1.17
N ALA A 328 -13.66 0.02 -1.02
CA ALA A 328 -13.27 0.74 0.18
C ALA A 328 -13.90 2.15 0.19
N LEU A 329 -14.45 2.57 1.33
CA LEU A 329 -14.89 3.94 1.59
C LEU A 329 -13.98 4.57 2.63
N PHE A 330 -13.32 5.67 2.25
CA PHE A 330 -12.53 6.50 3.14
C PHE A 330 -13.21 7.86 3.28
N GLU A 331 -13.61 8.22 4.50
CA GLU A 331 -14.19 9.54 4.76
C GLU A 331 -13.82 10.19 6.09
N HIS A 332 -13.73 11.52 6.11
CA HIS A 332 -13.44 12.29 7.33
C HIS A 332 -12.13 11.90 8.05
N ASN A 333 -11.18 11.29 7.35
CA ASN A 333 -9.87 10.97 7.92
C ASN A 333 -8.93 12.18 7.83
N LEU A 334 -8.02 12.28 8.81
CA LEU A 334 -6.85 13.15 8.77
C LEU A 334 -5.66 12.30 8.30
N ILE A 335 -5.12 12.59 7.11
CA ILE A 335 -4.02 11.85 6.50
C ILE A 335 -2.89 12.82 6.20
N HIS A 336 -1.95 12.96 7.14
CA HIS A 336 -1.02 14.09 7.08
C HIS A 336 0.37 13.82 7.65
N GLY A 337 1.34 14.63 7.24
CA GLY A 337 2.68 14.57 7.82
C GLY A 337 3.39 13.21 7.67
N ASN A 338 2.96 12.37 6.73
CA ASN A 338 3.52 11.02 6.54
C ASN A 338 4.86 11.11 5.79
N ASN A 339 5.88 11.64 6.46
CA ASN A 339 7.21 11.93 5.89
C ASN A 339 8.35 11.23 6.63
N SER A 340 8.04 10.31 7.55
CA SER A 340 9.05 9.57 8.30
C SER A 340 9.84 8.67 7.37
N ASN A 341 11.17 8.76 7.41
CA ASN A 341 12.02 7.94 6.56
C ASN A 341 12.78 6.91 7.40
N TYR A 342 12.32 5.67 7.32
CA TYR A 342 12.91 4.55 8.04
C TYR A 342 13.91 3.74 7.21
N TYR A 343 14.08 4.05 5.93
CA TYR A 343 14.97 3.31 5.03
C TYR A 343 16.46 3.48 5.38
N ASP A 344 16.83 4.53 6.14
CA ASP A 344 18.18 4.70 6.65
C ASP A 344 18.63 3.56 7.57
N TYR A 345 17.70 2.97 8.33
CA TYR A 345 17.96 1.79 9.16
C TYR A 345 18.21 0.52 8.35
N VAL A 346 17.74 0.48 7.09
CA VAL A 346 18.08 -0.59 6.15
C VAL A 346 19.49 -0.36 5.61
N ARG A 347 19.79 0.88 5.18
CA ARG A 347 21.09 1.28 4.60
C ARG A 347 22.25 1.10 5.57
N ASP A 348 22.07 1.43 6.85
CA ASP A 348 23.12 1.36 7.87
C ASP A 348 23.29 -0.03 8.52
N GLY A 349 22.44 -1.00 8.14
CA GLY A 349 22.47 -2.36 8.66
C GLY A 349 21.79 -2.55 10.01
N THR A 350 21.14 -1.53 10.58
CA THR A 350 20.38 -1.64 11.84
C THR A 350 19.29 -2.70 11.72
N CYS A 351 18.55 -2.74 10.61
CA CYS A 351 17.48 -3.71 10.39
C CYS A 351 17.95 -5.16 10.18
N ALA A 352 19.24 -5.38 9.90
CA ALA A 352 19.81 -6.72 9.84
C ALA A 352 20.22 -7.27 11.22
N ARG A 353 20.21 -6.44 12.27
CA ARG A 353 20.56 -6.89 13.63
C ARG A 353 19.48 -7.78 14.23
N PRO A 354 19.81 -8.63 15.22
CA PRO A 354 18.82 -9.31 16.05
C PRO A 354 17.79 -8.31 16.62
N TYR A 355 16.51 -8.70 16.73
CA TYR A 355 15.41 -7.79 17.07
C TYR A 355 15.69 -6.91 18.30
N LEU A 356 16.19 -7.51 19.39
CA LEU A 356 16.52 -6.80 20.64
C LEU A 356 17.65 -5.76 20.51
N LEU A 357 18.41 -5.78 19.40
CA LEU A 357 19.52 -4.85 19.13
C LEU A 357 19.17 -3.80 18.07
N ARG A 358 17.96 -3.84 17.50
CA ARG A 358 17.50 -2.86 16.49
C ARG A 358 17.13 -1.53 17.15
N GLY A 359 16.63 -1.54 18.38
CA GLY A 359 16.13 -0.34 19.05
C GLY A 359 14.71 0.04 18.63
N ILE A 360 13.86 -0.96 18.35
CA ILE A 360 12.46 -0.74 17.92
C ILE A 360 11.70 0.09 18.96
N GLU A 361 11.92 -0.19 20.25
CA GLU A 361 11.27 0.58 21.33
C GLU A 361 11.76 2.03 21.45
N LYS A 362 12.77 2.43 20.65
CA LYS A 362 13.36 3.76 20.60
C LYS A 362 13.06 4.51 19.30
N GLY A 363 12.10 4.02 18.50
CA GLY A 363 11.68 4.66 17.26
C GLY A 363 12.30 4.08 15.98
N VAL A 364 13.01 2.95 16.07
CA VAL A 364 13.45 2.23 14.87
C VAL A 364 12.29 1.44 14.29
N VAL A 365 11.95 1.73 13.05
CA VAL A 365 11.02 0.93 12.24
C VAL A 365 11.84 0.29 11.12
N CYS A 366 11.59 -0.98 10.83
CA CYS A 366 12.24 -1.69 9.73
C CYS A 366 11.20 -1.97 8.64
N PRO A 367 11.25 -1.26 7.50
CA PRO A 367 10.22 -1.34 6.48
C PRO A 367 10.07 -2.75 5.90
N ALA A 368 8.95 -3.43 6.18
CA ALA A 368 8.66 -4.77 5.68
C ALA A 368 8.49 -4.77 4.15
N VAL A 369 7.96 -3.67 3.59
CA VAL A 369 7.70 -3.48 2.16
C VAL A 369 8.23 -2.12 1.65
N GLY A 370 8.29 -1.98 0.33
CA GLY A 370 8.71 -0.75 -0.33
C GLY A 370 7.53 0.17 -0.63
N VAL A 371 7.47 1.33 0.01
CA VAL A 371 6.48 2.39 -0.24
C VAL A 371 7.15 3.77 -0.29
N PRO A 372 6.59 4.73 -1.04
CA PRO A 372 7.15 6.07 -1.12
C PRO A 372 7.04 6.86 0.20
N VAL A 373 8.17 7.33 0.73
CA VAL A 373 8.21 8.35 1.78
C VAL A 373 7.46 9.60 1.32
N GLY A 374 6.55 10.13 2.15
CA GLY A 374 5.84 11.37 1.84
C GLY A 374 4.51 11.17 1.11
N ALA A 375 3.94 9.96 1.12
CA ALA A 375 2.69 9.66 0.45
C ALA A 375 1.49 9.62 1.41
N GLY A 376 0.37 10.24 1.02
CA GLY A 376 -0.89 10.19 1.76
C GLY A 376 -1.58 8.83 1.59
N VAL A 377 -2.10 8.54 0.39
CA VAL A 377 -2.87 7.32 0.10
C VAL A 377 -2.41 6.70 -1.22
N LEU A 378 -2.09 5.41 -1.17
CA LEU A 378 -1.71 4.59 -2.32
C LEU A 378 -2.88 3.68 -2.71
N VAL A 379 -3.44 3.89 -3.90
CA VAL A 379 -4.51 3.07 -4.49
C VAL A 379 -3.93 2.28 -5.66
N ILE A 380 -3.46 1.07 -5.37
CA ILE A 380 -2.61 0.29 -6.28
C ILE A 380 -3.39 -0.92 -6.80
N GLY A 381 -4.17 -0.71 -7.85
CA GLY A 381 -5.02 -1.75 -8.43
C GLY A 381 -6.33 -1.99 -7.69
N GLY A 382 -6.83 -0.99 -6.97
CA GLY A 382 -8.16 -1.01 -6.34
C GLY A 382 -9.28 -0.60 -7.28
N ASN A 383 -10.50 -1.06 -7.02
CA ASN A 383 -11.70 -0.80 -7.83
C ASN A 383 -12.87 -0.23 -7.00
N TYR A 384 -13.70 0.64 -7.59
CA TYR A 384 -14.91 1.16 -6.94
C TYR A 384 -14.68 1.80 -5.56
N ASN A 385 -13.44 2.23 -5.25
CA ASN A 385 -13.15 2.90 -4.00
C ASN A 385 -13.72 4.32 -4.02
N LEU A 386 -14.20 4.78 -2.87
CA LEU A 386 -14.72 6.12 -2.67
C LEU A 386 -13.90 6.83 -1.60
N PHE A 387 -13.21 7.90 -1.98
CA PHE A 387 -12.51 8.80 -1.08
C PHE A 387 -13.26 10.11 -1.03
N ARG A 388 -13.90 10.40 0.09
CA ARG A 388 -14.67 11.63 0.27
C ARG A 388 -14.38 12.38 1.55
N ASP A 389 -14.38 13.71 1.49
CA ASP A 389 -14.35 14.54 2.70
C ASP A 389 -13.17 14.24 3.65
N ASN A 390 -12.03 13.77 3.11
CA ASN A 390 -10.79 13.55 3.89
C ASN A 390 -9.91 14.80 3.86
N TRP A 391 -9.14 15.03 4.92
CA TRP A 391 -8.07 16.02 4.95
C TRP A 391 -6.74 15.34 4.62
N VAL A 392 -6.16 15.70 3.47
CA VAL A 392 -4.90 15.13 2.99
C VAL A 392 -3.91 16.25 2.77
N TYR A 393 -2.96 16.41 3.70
CA TYR A 393 -2.10 17.59 3.77
C TYR A 393 -0.70 17.28 4.34
N ASP A 394 0.27 18.15 4.08
CA ASP A 394 1.68 18.01 4.51
C ASP A 394 2.34 16.65 4.15
N ASN A 395 1.87 15.95 3.12
CA ASN A 395 2.54 14.76 2.57
C ASN A 395 3.47 15.21 1.44
N TRP A 396 4.78 15.19 1.68
CA TRP A 396 5.74 15.95 0.87
C TRP A 396 6.02 15.39 -0.52
N LYS A 397 5.61 14.14 -0.80
CA LYS A 397 5.68 13.56 -2.15
C LYS A 397 4.34 13.68 -2.87
N VAL A 398 3.29 13.08 -2.31
CA VAL A 398 2.00 12.96 -3.01
C VAL A 398 0.84 12.74 -2.03
N GLY A 399 -0.32 13.36 -2.28
CA GLY A 399 -1.56 13.16 -1.54
C GLY A 399 -2.20 11.81 -1.88
N PHE A 400 -2.70 11.65 -3.10
CA PHE A 400 -3.26 10.39 -3.62
C PHE A 400 -2.48 9.86 -4.81
N VAL A 401 -2.24 8.56 -4.84
CA VAL A 401 -1.68 7.82 -5.98
C VAL A 401 -2.72 6.82 -6.48
N GLN A 402 -3.09 6.91 -7.76
CA GLN A 402 -3.86 5.89 -8.47
C GLN A 402 -2.94 5.18 -9.47
N ALA A 403 -2.72 3.89 -9.27
CA ALA A 403 -1.92 3.07 -10.18
C ALA A 403 -2.57 1.72 -10.47
N TRP A 404 -2.26 1.17 -11.63
CA TRP A 404 -2.66 -0.14 -12.11
C TRP A 404 -1.74 -1.26 -11.62
N VAL A 405 -2.32 -2.44 -11.45
CA VAL A 405 -1.56 -3.68 -11.26
C VAL A 405 -2.00 -4.74 -12.27
N PRO A 406 -1.10 -5.17 -13.18
CA PRO A 406 -1.38 -6.28 -14.08
C PRO A 406 -1.55 -7.59 -13.32
N GLY A 407 -2.42 -8.47 -13.82
CA GLY A 407 -2.52 -9.86 -13.35
C GLY A 407 -1.18 -10.60 -13.36
N LEU A 408 -0.27 -10.27 -14.29
CA LEU A 408 1.04 -10.90 -14.37
C LEU A 408 1.88 -10.70 -13.09
N SER A 409 1.76 -9.54 -12.43
CA SER A 409 2.41 -9.27 -11.13
C SER A 409 1.85 -10.14 -10.00
N ARG A 410 0.61 -10.63 -10.16
CA ARG A 410 -0.06 -11.58 -9.25
C ARG A 410 0.08 -13.03 -9.69
N GLY A 411 0.89 -13.33 -10.72
CA GLY A 411 1.02 -14.68 -11.27
C GLY A 411 -0.15 -15.15 -12.13
N ASP A 412 -1.04 -14.25 -12.54
CA ASP A 412 -2.15 -14.54 -13.46
C ASP A 412 -1.79 -14.07 -14.88
N SER A 413 -1.68 -15.02 -15.81
CA SER A 413 -1.37 -14.74 -17.22
C SER A 413 -2.60 -14.57 -18.11
N GLU A 414 -3.81 -14.73 -17.57
CA GLU A 414 -5.04 -14.53 -18.33
C GLU A 414 -5.15 -13.09 -18.80
N LEU A 415 -5.66 -12.91 -20.02
CA LEU A 415 -5.74 -11.58 -20.63
C LEU A 415 -6.68 -10.66 -19.84
N ALA A 416 -7.78 -11.21 -19.33
CA ALA A 416 -8.74 -10.45 -18.53
C ALA A 416 -8.11 -9.90 -17.24
N ALA A 417 -7.23 -10.69 -16.60
CA ALA A 417 -6.55 -10.28 -15.37
C ALA A 417 -5.56 -9.11 -15.58
N GLN A 418 -5.13 -8.84 -16.82
CA GLN A 418 -4.26 -7.71 -17.10
C GLN A 418 -5.02 -6.38 -17.07
N GLU A 419 -6.35 -6.38 -17.17
CA GLU A 419 -7.16 -5.16 -17.34
C GLU A 419 -8.28 -5.08 -16.28
N GLU A 420 -8.15 -5.80 -15.15
CA GLU A 420 -9.23 -5.91 -14.15
C GLU A 420 -9.08 -4.98 -12.93
N THR A 421 -8.05 -4.12 -12.91
CA THR A 421 -7.72 -3.28 -11.74
C THR A 421 -7.64 -1.80 -12.08
N SER A 422 -7.78 -0.94 -11.05
CA SER A 422 -7.72 0.52 -11.18
C SER A 422 -8.92 1.10 -11.90
N HIS A 423 -10.14 0.63 -11.59
CA HIS A 423 -11.38 1.08 -12.22
C HIS A 423 -12.36 1.73 -11.25
N HIS A 424 -13.12 2.68 -11.78
CA HIS A 424 -14.27 3.30 -11.14
C HIS A 424 -14.01 4.05 -9.84
N ASN A 425 -12.77 4.27 -9.40
CA ASN A 425 -12.47 4.97 -8.16
C ASN A 425 -12.88 6.45 -8.21
N ARG A 426 -13.37 6.99 -7.08
CA ARG A 426 -13.87 8.37 -6.99
C ARG A 426 -13.19 9.15 -5.87
N TYR A 427 -12.69 10.33 -6.22
CA TYR A 427 -12.08 11.28 -5.29
C TYR A 427 -12.94 12.54 -5.25
N VAL A 428 -13.76 12.72 -4.22
CA VAL A 428 -14.78 13.78 -4.15
C VAL A 428 -14.66 14.58 -2.87
N ALA A 429 -14.78 15.91 -2.93
CA ALA A 429 -14.80 16.77 -1.74
C ALA A 429 -13.63 16.62 -0.73
N ASN A 430 -12.49 16.03 -1.14
CA ASN A 430 -11.33 15.95 -0.25
C ASN A 430 -10.66 17.33 -0.11
N HIS A 431 -10.15 17.61 1.09
CA HIS A 431 -9.42 18.82 1.44
C HIS A 431 -7.93 18.59 1.21
N MET A 432 -7.44 19.01 0.04
CA MET A 432 -6.06 18.80 -0.41
C MET A 432 -5.16 19.97 0.02
N GLY A 433 -4.03 19.66 0.65
CA GLY A 433 -3.00 20.64 1.01
C GLY A 433 -3.43 21.67 2.07
N VAL A 434 -4.55 21.43 2.74
CA VAL A 434 -5.09 22.28 3.80
C VAL A 434 -5.50 21.44 4.99
N GLY A 435 -5.09 21.85 6.18
CA GLY A 435 -5.51 21.18 7.40
C GLY A 435 -6.90 21.64 7.88
N PRO A 436 -7.47 20.99 8.90
CA PRO A 436 -8.85 21.22 9.34
C PRO A 436 -9.10 22.63 9.89
N GLY A 437 -8.06 23.34 10.35
CA GLY A 437 -8.15 24.74 10.76
C GLY A 437 -8.06 25.75 9.60
N GLY A 438 -7.89 25.29 8.37
CA GLY A 438 -7.69 26.12 7.17
C GLY A 438 -6.23 26.54 6.94
N GLU A 439 -5.28 26.00 7.72
CA GLU A 439 -3.86 26.19 7.52
C GLU A 439 -3.41 25.60 6.17
N HIS A 440 -2.59 26.36 5.45
CA HIS A 440 -2.05 25.94 4.17
C HIS A 440 -0.80 25.09 4.38
N LEU A 441 -0.97 23.77 4.28
CA LEU A 441 0.04 22.73 4.47
C LEU A 441 0.08 21.84 3.23
N PRO A 442 0.68 22.31 2.13
CA PRO A 442 0.54 21.68 0.82
C PRO A 442 1.16 20.29 0.78
N ASN A 443 0.58 19.40 -0.04
CA ASN A 443 1.26 18.19 -0.48
C ASN A 443 2.28 18.53 -1.58
N GLY A 444 3.15 17.57 -1.93
CA GLY A 444 4.02 17.71 -3.10
C GLY A 444 3.22 17.75 -4.41
N ILE A 445 2.44 16.70 -4.63
CA ILE A 445 1.39 16.57 -5.65
C ILE A 445 0.10 16.20 -4.90
N ASP A 446 -1.05 16.73 -5.27
CA ASP A 446 -2.32 16.35 -4.62
C ASP A 446 -2.88 15.05 -5.20
N TYR A 447 -2.91 14.95 -6.52
CA TYR A 447 -3.38 13.73 -7.22
C TYR A 447 -2.37 13.27 -8.27
N PHE A 448 -1.97 12.01 -8.17
CA PHE A 448 -1.19 11.30 -9.18
C PHE A 448 -2.01 10.17 -9.80
N TRP A 449 -1.95 10.02 -11.12
CA TRP A 449 -2.57 8.92 -11.85
C TRP A 449 -1.65 8.40 -12.96
N ASP A 450 -1.46 7.08 -13.03
CA ASP A 450 -0.63 6.43 -14.04
C ASP A 450 -1.24 6.41 -15.46
N GLY A 451 -2.48 6.87 -15.61
CA GLY A 451 -3.18 6.94 -16.88
C GLY A 451 -3.91 5.66 -17.30
N GLN A 452 -3.91 4.60 -16.49
CA GLN A 452 -4.66 3.36 -16.77
C GLN A 452 -5.99 3.33 -16.00
N GLY A 453 -6.99 2.68 -16.58
CA GLY A 453 -8.25 2.38 -15.91
C GLY A 453 -9.44 2.94 -16.67
N SER A 454 -10.63 2.70 -16.14
CA SER A 454 -11.89 3.18 -16.71
C SER A 454 -12.78 3.72 -15.61
N GLY A 455 -13.54 4.78 -15.89
CA GLY A 455 -14.53 5.29 -14.95
C GLY A 455 -13.98 5.96 -13.68
N ASN A 456 -12.66 6.03 -13.48
CA ASN A 456 -12.05 6.80 -12.40
C ASN A 456 -12.37 8.29 -12.55
N CYS A 457 -12.58 9.02 -11.45
CA CYS A 457 -12.86 10.45 -11.50
C CYS A 457 -12.32 11.22 -10.30
N TRP A 458 -11.96 12.48 -10.53
CA TRP A 458 -11.43 13.40 -9.53
C TRP A 458 -12.25 14.69 -9.49
N GLN A 459 -12.53 15.19 -8.28
CA GLN A 459 -13.06 16.52 -8.04
C GLN A 459 -11.93 17.46 -7.60
N ALA A 460 -10.98 17.68 -8.49
CA ALA A 460 -9.86 18.60 -8.25
C ALA A 460 -10.30 20.07 -8.35
N THR A 461 -9.74 20.93 -7.51
CA THR A 461 -9.86 22.38 -7.60
C THR A 461 -8.78 22.97 -8.50
N GLY A 462 -8.94 24.23 -8.94
CA GLY A 462 -7.90 24.91 -9.72
C GLY A 462 -6.62 25.23 -8.95
N ALA A 463 -6.60 25.01 -7.63
CA ALA A 463 -5.41 25.16 -6.79
C ALA A 463 -4.64 23.85 -6.61
N ASP A 464 -5.26 22.71 -6.92
CA ASP A 464 -4.66 21.39 -6.67
C ASP A 464 -3.55 21.10 -7.69
N VAL A 465 -2.47 20.49 -7.23
CA VAL A 465 -1.38 20.02 -8.08
C VAL A 465 -1.69 18.61 -8.56
N VAL A 466 -1.86 18.43 -9.87
CA VAL A 466 -2.24 17.14 -10.46
C VAL A 466 -1.21 16.64 -11.48
N GLU A 467 -0.94 15.35 -11.47
CA GLU A 467 -0.10 14.65 -12.44
C GLU A 467 -0.83 13.40 -12.99
N PRO A 468 -1.11 13.31 -14.30
CA PRO A 468 -0.86 14.31 -15.34
C PRO A 468 -1.71 15.58 -15.18
N MET A 469 -1.38 16.63 -15.93
CA MET A 469 -2.08 17.92 -15.91
C MET A 469 -3.57 17.83 -16.32
N THR A 470 -3.97 16.70 -16.90
CA THR A 470 -5.34 16.41 -17.31
C THR A 470 -5.88 15.17 -16.61
N MET A 471 -6.90 15.34 -15.78
CA MET A 471 -7.61 14.25 -15.13
C MET A 471 -9.11 14.28 -15.45
N PRO A 472 -9.78 13.11 -15.50
CA PRO A 472 -11.23 13.04 -15.61
C PRO A 472 -11.98 13.65 -14.43
N GLY A 473 -12.95 14.52 -14.69
CA GLY A 473 -13.83 15.07 -13.66
C GLY A 473 -14.93 14.10 -13.21
N CYS A 474 -15.32 14.17 -11.94
CA CYS A 474 -16.55 13.52 -11.45
C CYS A 474 -17.83 14.25 -11.92
N PRO A 475 -18.98 13.57 -12.11
CA PRO A 475 -19.22 12.12 -11.95
C PRO A 475 -19.01 11.31 -13.24
N SER A 476 -18.67 11.97 -14.36
CA SER A 476 -18.64 11.36 -15.68
C SER A 476 -17.59 10.25 -15.84
N GLY A 477 -16.48 10.33 -15.09
CA GLY A 477 -15.43 9.32 -15.14
C GLY A 477 -14.55 9.39 -16.38
N GLY A 478 -13.39 8.75 -16.29
CA GLY A 478 -12.36 8.73 -17.33
C GLY A 478 -12.64 7.80 -18.49
N VAL A 479 -12.00 8.11 -19.61
CA VAL A 479 -11.93 7.23 -20.78
C VAL A 479 -11.21 5.93 -20.40
N GLY A 480 -11.71 4.79 -20.89
CA GLY A 480 -11.07 3.50 -20.61
C GLY A 480 -9.71 3.39 -21.28
N ARG A 481 -8.65 3.30 -20.49
CA ARG A 481 -7.25 3.14 -20.92
C ARG A 481 -6.75 1.77 -20.51
N LEU A 482 -6.16 1.03 -21.45
CA LEU A 482 -5.69 -0.35 -21.22
C LEU A 482 -4.26 -0.42 -20.69
N LEU A 483 -3.47 0.64 -20.87
CA LEU A 483 -2.06 0.69 -20.51
C LEU A 483 -1.77 1.98 -19.77
N ALA A 484 -1.00 1.88 -18.70
CA ALA A 484 -0.39 3.02 -18.02
C ALA A 484 0.62 3.73 -18.92
N ASP A 485 1.01 4.95 -18.55
CA ASP A 485 2.13 5.63 -19.18
C ASP A 485 3.42 4.77 -19.07
N PRO A 486 4.19 4.60 -20.17
CA PRO A 486 5.36 3.74 -20.17
C PRO A 486 6.46 4.18 -19.19
N ASN A 487 6.66 5.48 -18.98
CA ASN A 487 7.70 5.96 -18.04
C ASN A 487 7.25 5.80 -16.60
N VAL A 488 5.96 5.99 -16.31
CA VAL A 488 5.39 5.72 -14.98
C VAL A 488 5.50 4.24 -14.65
N LEU A 489 5.12 3.37 -15.59
CA LEU A 489 5.22 1.92 -15.41
C LEU A 489 6.64 1.47 -15.03
N VAL A 490 7.66 2.04 -15.69
CA VAL A 490 9.06 1.74 -15.42
C VAL A 490 9.45 2.12 -13.98
N LEU A 491 8.99 3.26 -13.47
CA LEU A 491 9.25 3.69 -12.09
C LEU A 491 8.65 2.71 -11.07
N PHE A 492 7.37 2.34 -11.23
CA PHE A 492 6.70 1.46 -10.29
C PHE A 492 7.34 0.07 -10.23
N VAL A 493 7.78 -0.47 -11.37
CA VAL A 493 8.42 -1.79 -11.40
C VAL A 493 9.82 -1.74 -10.77
N ASP A 494 10.60 -0.70 -11.06
CA ASP A 494 11.93 -0.53 -10.45
C ASP A 494 11.82 -0.33 -8.94
N CYS A 495 10.96 0.58 -8.49
CA CYS A 495 10.73 0.85 -7.08
C CYS A 495 10.13 -0.36 -6.33
N GLY A 496 9.28 -1.15 -6.99
CA GLY A 496 8.70 -2.37 -6.43
C GLY A 496 9.72 -3.49 -6.15
N ALA A 497 10.97 -3.36 -6.59
CA ALA A 497 12.02 -4.35 -6.36
C ALA A 497 12.73 -4.21 -5.00
N TYR A 498 12.22 -3.36 -4.09
CA TYR A 498 12.68 -3.31 -2.70
C TYR A 498 12.55 -4.68 -2.02
N ASP A 499 13.56 -5.05 -1.22
CA ASP A 499 13.51 -6.25 -0.39
C ASP A 499 14.31 -6.06 0.90
N LEU A 500 13.63 -6.15 2.05
CA LEU A 500 14.25 -6.01 3.36
C LEU A 500 15.22 -7.15 3.66
N ALA A 501 14.91 -8.38 3.25
CA ALA A 501 15.69 -9.57 3.59
C ALA A 501 17.10 -9.52 2.98
N THR A 502 17.21 -9.03 1.74
CA THR A 502 18.49 -8.80 1.04
C THR A 502 19.02 -7.37 1.22
N GLN A 503 18.30 -6.51 1.96
CA GLN A 503 18.60 -5.08 2.11
C GLN A 503 18.70 -4.34 0.77
N THR A 504 17.88 -4.74 -0.20
CA THR A 504 17.88 -4.17 -1.55
C THR A 504 17.06 -2.89 -1.59
N LEU A 505 17.73 -1.78 -1.94
CA LEU A 505 17.10 -0.53 -2.35
C LEU A 505 17.41 -0.27 -3.83
N PRO A 506 16.40 -0.35 -4.73
CA PRO A 506 16.56 -0.09 -6.17
C PRO A 506 17.22 1.25 -6.48
N ALA A 507 18.22 1.23 -7.37
CA ALA A 507 18.94 2.42 -7.78
C ALA A 507 18.14 3.21 -8.83
N GLY A 508 17.94 4.50 -8.62
CA GLY A 508 17.12 5.32 -9.50
C GLY A 508 15.64 5.36 -9.10
N CYS A 509 15.28 4.69 -8.00
CA CYS A 509 14.01 4.89 -7.33
C CYS A 509 14.16 5.92 -6.20
N ASP A 510 13.21 6.85 -6.10
CA ASP A 510 13.23 7.91 -5.09
C ASP A 510 12.14 7.74 -4.01
N TRP A 511 11.46 6.58 -3.99
CA TRP A 511 10.51 6.23 -2.93
C TRP A 511 11.17 6.19 -1.55
N PHE A 512 12.47 5.91 -1.47
CA PHE A 512 13.16 5.62 -0.21
C PHE A 512 13.88 6.84 0.39
N ASP A 513 13.70 8.02 -0.21
CA ASP A 513 14.37 9.26 0.18
C ASP A 513 13.36 10.30 0.67
N THR A 514 13.73 11.05 1.71
CA THR A 514 12.86 12.13 2.22
C THR A 514 12.84 13.27 1.23
N ARG A 515 11.64 13.69 0.83
CA ARG A 515 11.44 14.84 -0.06
C ARG A 515 11.72 16.15 0.66
N ALA A 516 12.07 17.18 -0.10
CA ALA A 516 12.04 18.53 0.43
C ALA A 516 10.57 18.91 0.69
N ARG A 517 10.35 19.66 1.78
CA ARG A 517 9.03 20.20 2.07
C ARG A 517 8.48 20.99 0.87
N PRO A 518 7.19 20.83 0.50
CA PRO A 518 6.59 21.56 -0.61
C PRO A 518 6.79 23.08 -0.48
N GLY A 519 7.01 23.72 -1.63
CA GLY A 519 7.46 25.11 -1.71
C GLY A 519 8.98 25.27 -1.87
N VAL A 520 9.76 24.20 -1.70
CA VAL A 520 11.19 24.15 -2.06
C VAL A 520 11.37 23.44 -3.40
N PHE A 521 11.98 24.12 -4.37
CA PHE A 521 12.37 23.50 -5.63
C PHE A 521 13.58 22.60 -5.41
N SER A 522 13.35 21.28 -5.46
CA SER A 522 14.38 20.26 -5.21
C SER A 522 14.18 19.07 -6.16
N PRO A 523 14.39 19.27 -7.47
CA PRO A 523 14.17 18.23 -8.47
C PRO A 523 15.10 17.04 -8.25
N THR A 524 14.55 15.84 -8.44
CA THR A 524 15.30 14.57 -8.41
C THR A 524 15.18 13.85 -9.73
N THR A 525 16.27 13.19 -10.12
CA THR A 525 16.31 12.33 -11.29
C THR A 525 16.06 10.89 -10.88
N THR A 526 15.12 10.22 -11.54
CA THR A 526 14.81 8.81 -11.32
C THR A 526 15.17 7.98 -12.56
N ILE A 527 14.89 6.68 -12.50
CA ILE A 527 14.99 5.75 -13.62
C ILE A 527 14.19 6.23 -14.85
N GLN A 528 13.16 7.05 -14.64
CA GLN A 528 12.35 7.64 -15.71
C GLN A 528 13.16 8.52 -16.66
N THR A 529 14.33 9.03 -16.24
CA THR A 529 15.20 9.86 -17.08
C THR A 529 15.96 9.08 -18.15
N VAL A 530 16.10 7.74 -17.99
CA VAL A 530 16.92 6.92 -18.89
C VAL A 530 16.36 6.88 -20.30
N PHE A 531 15.07 6.59 -20.48
CA PHE A 531 14.48 6.49 -21.81
C PHE A 531 14.44 7.84 -22.55
N PRO A 532 14.00 8.95 -21.94
CA PRO A 532 14.11 10.28 -22.53
C PRO A 532 15.54 10.71 -22.87
N ALA A 533 16.54 10.34 -22.07
CA ALA A 533 17.94 10.66 -22.37
C ALA A 533 18.43 9.89 -23.61
N LEU A 534 18.12 8.59 -23.71
CA LEU A 534 18.40 7.79 -24.90
C LEU A 534 17.68 8.33 -26.13
N GLN A 535 16.41 8.73 -25.96
CA GLN A 535 15.61 9.36 -27.00
C GLN A 535 16.25 10.67 -27.49
N PHE A 536 16.66 11.55 -26.57
CA PHE A 536 17.34 12.81 -26.90
C PHE A 536 18.60 12.55 -27.74
N VAL A 537 19.47 11.63 -27.30
CA VAL A 537 20.69 11.30 -28.05
C VAL A 537 20.35 10.75 -29.44
N ALA A 538 19.40 9.81 -29.54
CA ALA A 538 19.02 9.20 -30.81
C ALA A 538 18.42 10.21 -31.79
N VAL A 539 17.50 11.06 -31.33
CA VAL A 539 16.89 12.12 -32.14
C VAL A 539 17.94 13.12 -32.60
N MET A 540 18.84 13.55 -31.72
CA MET A 540 19.91 14.50 -32.07
C MET A 540 20.87 13.92 -33.12
N LEU A 541 21.18 12.63 -33.05
CA LEU A 541 22.00 11.96 -34.07
C LEU A 541 21.27 11.90 -35.43
N VAL A 542 20.01 11.45 -35.46
CA VAL A 542 19.25 11.29 -36.70
C VAL A 542 18.95 12.66 -37.35
N PHE A 543 18.50 13.64 -36.57
CA PHE A 543 18.29 15.00 -37.07
C PHE A 543 19.61 15.71 -37.40
N GLY A 544 20.72 15.36 -36.74
CA GLY A 544 22.06 15.83 -37.11
C GLY A 544 22.45 15.43 -38.53
N LEU A 545 22.07 14.23 -38.97
CA LEU A 545 22.25 13.80 -40.37
C LEU A 545 21.38 14.60 -41.36
N LEU A 546 20.25 15.13 -40.87
CA LEU A 546 19.33 15.97 -41.64
C LEU A 546 19.62 17.48 -41.50
N LEU A 547 20.54 17.88 -40.60
CA LEU A 547 20.82 19.28 -40.23
C LEU A 547 21.19 20.15 -41.44
N ARG A 548 21.91 19.57 -42.41
CA ARG A 548 22.26 20.25 -43.67
C ARG A 548 21.03 20.67 -44.50
N ARG A 549 19.85 20.14 -44.19
CA ARG A 549 18.59 20.38 -44.93
C ARG A 549 17.63 21.32 -44.19
N SER A 550 17.71 21.43 -42.86
CA SER A 550 16.90 22.39 -42.08
C SER A 550 17.43 22.57 -40.65
N VAL A 551 17.82 23.81 -40.31
CA VAL A 551 18.19 24.19 -38.94
C VAL A 551 16.96 24.28 -38.03
N LEU A 552 15.82 24.71 -38.56
CA LEU A 552 14.58 24.85 -37.80
C LEU A 552 14.05 23.51 -37.29
N ALA A 553 14.05 22.49 -38.15
CA ALA A 553 13.59 21.15 -37.76
C ALA A 553 14.52 20.53 -36.71
N PHE A 554 15.83 20.74 -36.83
CA PHE A 554 16.81 20.31 -35.83
C PHE A 554 16.63 21.02 -34.50
N GLY A 555 16.46 22.36 -34.50
CA GLY A 555 16.23 23.13 -33.28
C GLY A 555 14.94 22.74 -32.56
N ALA A 556 13.85 22.53 -33.30
CA ALA A 556 12.59 22.06 -32.74
C ALA A 556 12.71 20.65 -32.15
N ALA A 557 13.39 19.72 -32.84
CA ALA A 557 13.64 18.37 -32.34
C ALA A 557 14.50 18.39 -31.06
N GLY A 558 15.60 19.15 -31.07
CA GLY A 558 16.48 19.25 -29.91
C GLY A 558 15.81 19.87 -28.69
N LEU A 559 15.07 20.97 -28.87
CA LEU A 559 14.33 21.59 -27.77
C LEU A 559 13.19 20.69 -27.27
N GLY A 560 12.43 20.07 -28.18
CA GLY A 560 11.34 19.18 -27.81
C GLY A 560 11.81 17.94 -27.03
N SER A 561 12.87 17.26 -27.50
CA SER A 561 13.49 16.15 -26.78
C SER A 561 14.11 16.57 -25.45
N LEU A 562 14.73 17.76 -25.38
CA LEU A 562 15.26 18.28 -24.13
C LEU A 562 14.15 18.52 -23.12
N LEU A 563 13.00 19.08 -23.55
CA LEU A 563 11.86 19.28 -22.67
C LEU A 563 11.25 17.96 -22.19
N LEU A 564 11.18 16.91 -23.02
CA LEU A 564 10.76 15.58 -22.55
C LEU A 564 11.76 14.96 -21.56
N LEU A 565 13.06 15.20 -21.74
CA LEU A 565 14.05 14.79 -20.75
C LEU A 565 13.87 15.56 -19.44
N VAL A 566 13.69 16.87 -19.52
CA VAL A 566 13.42 17.72 -18.35
C VAL A 566 12.12 17.31 -17.66
N SER A 567 11.09 16.90 -18.42
CA SER A 567 9.80 16.49 -17.85
C SER A 567 9.85 15.19 -17.06
N SER A 568 10.86 14.34 -17.31
CA SER A 568 11.12 13.12 -16.53
C SER A 568 11.88 13.37 -15.23
N VAL A 569 12.24 14.62 -14.95
CA VAL A 569 12.75 15.05 -13.66
C VAL A 569 11.55 15.44 -12.81
N GLU A 570 11.48 14.96 -11.57
CA GLU A 570 10.35 15.23 -10.70
C GLU A 570 10.10 16.74 -10.53
N GLN A 571 8.83 17.10 -10.28
CA GLN A 571 8.33 18.49 -10.23
C GLN A 571 8.31 19.23 -11.57
N LEU A 572 8.77 18.63 -12.68
CA LEU A 572 8.82 19.28 -14.01
C LEU A 572 7.91 18.62 -15.05
N TYR A 573 7.02 17.72 -14.64
CA TYR A 573 6.12 16.96 -15.51
C TYR A 573 5.23 17.85 -16.42
N TYR A 574 4.94 19.10 -16.01
CA TYR A 574 4.14 20.07 -16.76
C TYR A 574 4.76 20.48 -18.12
N VAL A 575 6.07 20.24 -18.34
CA VAL A 575 6.70 20.50 -19.65
C VAL A 575 6.59 19.33 -20.64
N THR A 576 5.92 18.23 -20.28
CA THR A 576 5.68 17.08 -21.17
C THR A 576 4.93 17.48 -22.44
N ALA A 577 3.79 18.16 -22.28
CA ALA A 577 2.96 18.59 -23.41
C ALA A 577 3.69 19.52 -24.40
N PRO A 578 4.38 20.61 -23.99
CA PRO A 578 5.13 21.44 -24.93
C PRO A 578 6.32 20.70 -25.56
N GLY A 579 6.97 19.78 -24.83
CA GLY A 579 8.02 18.93 -25.40
C GLY A 579 7.52 18.02 -26.53
N ALA A 580 6.41 17.30 -26.29
CA ALA A 580 5.75 16.47 -27.29
C ALA A 580 5.27 17.30 -28.51
N ALA A 581 4.74 18.51 -28.28
CA ALA A 581 4.27 19.38 -29.35
C ALA A 581 5.42 19.84 -30.27
N LEU A 582 6.55 20.27 -29.71
CA LEU A 582 7.73 20.70 -30.47
C LEU A 582 8.34 19.56 -31.28
N LEU A 583 8.40 18.35 -30.70
CA LEU A 583 8.80 17.15 -31.44
C LEU A 583 7.83 16.83 -32.57
N GLY A 584 6.52 16.96 -32.34
CA GLY A 584 5.50 16.80 -33.37
C GLY A 584 5.71 17.73 -34.57
N ILE A 585 5.94 19.01 -34.29
CA ILE A 585 6.29 20.02 -35.30
C ILE A 585 7.57 19.64 -36.04
N ALA A 586 8.61 19.19 -35.31
CA ALA A 586 9.88 18.80 -35.91
C ALA A 586 9.73 17.64 -36.90
N TRP A 587 8.95 16.60 -36.58
CA TRP A 587 8.68 15.48 -37.49
C TRP A 587 7.83 15.88 -38.70
N ILE A 588 6.84 16.77 -38.53
CA ILE A 588 6.09 17.33 -39.67
C ILE A 588 7.03 18.10 -40.62
N LEU A 589 7.93 18.92 -40.08
CA LEU A 589 8.94 19.61 -40.88
C LEU A 589 9.91 18.62 -41.58
N ALA A 590 10.30 17.55 -40.88
CA ALA A 590 11.18 16.52 -41.41
C ALA A 590 10.58 15.76 -42.60
N SER A 591 9.25 15.72 -42.74
CA SER A 591 8.58 15.09 -43.89
C SER A 591 9.05 15.64 -45.25
N ARG A 592 9.47 16.91 -45.30
CA ARG A 592 10.03 17.55 -46.51
C ARG A 592 11.52 17.27 -46.71
N LEU A 593 12.19 16.72 -45.70
CA LEU A 593 13.64 16.52 -45.67
C LEU A 593 14.04 15.08 -45.97
N VAL A 594 13.13 14.12 -45.80
CA VAL A 594 13.39 12.69 -45.98
C VAL A 594 13.28 12.27 -47.45
N ALA A 595 14.08 11.28 -47.86
CA ALA A 595 14.26 10.94 -49.28
C ALA A 595 13.13 10.10 -49.90
N SER A 596 12.28 9.47 -49.08
CA SER A 596 11.22 8.56 -49.55
C SER A 596 9.84 9.14 -49.27
N PRO A 597 8.89 9.10 -50.24
CA PRO A 597 7.51 9.52 -50.02
C PRO A 597 6.83 8.77 -48.86
N ARG A 598 7.15 7.48 -48.66
CA ARG A 598 6.58 6.70 -47.56
C ARG A 598 7.14 7.14 -46.20
N LEU A 599 8.43 7.48 -46.15
CA LEU A 599 9.06 8.01 -44.94
C LEU A 599 8.54 9.44 -44.62
N ALA A 600 8.22 10.23 -45.65
CA ALA A 600 7.57 11.53 -45.48
C ALA A 600 6.18 11.38 -44.84
N VAL A 601 5.35 10.45 -45.34
CA VAL A 601 4.06 10.12 -44.73
C VAL A 601 4.23 9.66 -43.28
N LEU A 602 5.17 8.76 -43.01
CA LEU A 602 5.46 8.31 -41.64
C LEU A 602 5.85 9.47 -40.72
N SER A 603 6.65 10.42 -41.22
CA SER A 603 7.06 11.61 -40.46
C SER A 603 5.86 12.50 -40.09
N VAL A 604 4.91 12.69 -41.03
CA VAL A 604 3.67 13.44 -40.76
C VAL A 604 2.81 12.69 -39.74
N VAL A 605 2.62 11.38 -39.90
CA VAL A 605 1.82 10.57 -38.96
C VAL A 605 2.42 10.61 -37.56
N LEU A 606 3.73 10.39 -37.42
CA LEU A 606 4.44 10.49 -36.15
C LEU A 606 4.26 11.89 -35.53
N GLY A 607 4.41 12.95 -36.34
CA GLY A 607 4.25 14.31 -35.85
C GLY A 607 2.82 14.63 -35.38
N VAL A 608 1.80 14.12 -36.08
CA VAL A 608 0.39 14.25 -35.66
C VAL A 608 0.14 13.48 -34.36
N ILE A 609 0.66 12.26 -34.20
CA ILE A 609 0.52 11.48 -32.96
C ILE A 609 1.20 12.18 -31.78
N ALA A 610 2.37 12.80 -31.97
CA ALA A 610 3.04 13.57 -30.92
C ALA A 610 2.27 14.84 -30.53
N LEU A 611 1.59 15.50 -31.48
CA LEU A 611 0.68 16.60 -31.17
C LEU A 611 -0.57 16.11 -30.42
N LEU A 612 -1.09 14.94 -30.76
CA LEU A 612 -2.18 14.32 -30.01
C LEU A 612 -1.75 13.98 -28.58
N GLU A 613 -0.52 13.49 -28.35
CA GLU A 613 0.03 13.30 -27.00
C GLU A 613 0.13 14.59 -26.20
N ALA A 614 0.54 15.70 -26.84
CA ALA A 614 0.57 17.00 -26.18
C ALA A 614 -0.82 17.47 -25.74
N VAL A 615 -1.85 17.22 -26.57
CA VAL A 615 -3.25 17.49 -26.20
C VAL A 615 -3.69 16.55 -25.08
N ASP A 616 -3.36 15.27 -25.19
CA ASP A 616 -3.76 14.20 -24.27
C ASP A 616 -3.26 14.40 -22.83
N SER A 617 -2.03 14.93 -22.69
CA SER A 617 -1.35 15.11 -21.41
C SER A 617 -1.50 16.50 -20.80
N GLY A 618 -1.92 17.51 -21.59
CA GLY A 618 -1.90 18.91 -21.17
C GLY A 618 -3.17 19.71 -21.43
N VAL A 619 -4.12 19.20 -22.21
CA VAL A 619 -5.36 19.93 -22.57
C VAL A 619 -6.62 19.12 -22.26
N LEU A 620 -6.76 17.94 -22.84
CA LEU A 620 -7.88 17.04 -22.60
C LEU A 620 -7.49 15.60 -22.89
N LEU A 621 -8.00 14.69 -22.07
CA LEU A 621 -7.76 13.26 -22.24
C LEU A 621 -8.51 12.73 -23.47
N LEU A 622 -7.79 12.17 -24.44
CA LEU A 622 -8.38 11.65 -25.67
C LEU A 622 -9.10 10.32 -25.42
N PRO A 623 -10.28 10.08 -26.04
CA PRO A 623 -11.04 8.85 -25.89
C PRO A 623 -10.42 7.70 -26.70
N SER A 624 -9.23 7.27 -26.29
CA SER A 624 -8.47 6.20 -26.93
C SER A 624 -8.07 5.14 -25.89
N PRO A 625 -8.28 3.84 -26.16
CA PRO A 625 -7.87 2.77 -25.25
C PRO A 625 -6.36 2.69 -25.05
N ILE A 626 -5.59 3.28 -25.97
CA ILE A 626 -4.12 3.34 -25.89
C ILE A 626 -3.72 4.81 -25.90
N GLY A 627 -2.92 5.22 -24.91
CA GLY A 627 -2.31 6.54 -24.86
C GLY A 627 -1.51 6.86 -26.13
N PRO A 628 -1.59 8.08 -26.70
CA PRO A 628 -0.81 8.46 -27.87
C PRO A 628 0.70 8.25 -27.69
N VAL A 629 1.21 8.34 -26.45
CA VAL A 629 2.61 8.07 -26.09
C VAL A 629 3.11 6.70 -26.57
N TRP A 630 2.32 5.64 -26.39
CA TRP A 630 2.68 4.30 -26.86
C TRP A 630 2.79 4.22 -28.38
N ILE A 631 1.88 4.90 -29.07
CA ILE A 631 1.87 4.97 -30.54
C ILE A 631 3.07 5.81 -31.02
N ARG A 632 3.36 6.94 -30.38
CA ARG A 632 4.50 7.80 -30.69
C ARG A 632 5.79 7.01 -30.56
N VAL A 633 6.06 6.40 -29.40
CA VAL A 633 7.30 5.67 -29.12
C VAL A 633 7.54 4.58 -30.18
N LEU A 634 6.50 3.82 -30.54
CA LEU A 634 6.60 2.80 -31.59
C LEU A 634 6.94 3.41 -32.96
N LEU A 635 6.21 4.45 -33.38
CA LEU A 635 6.42 5.12 -34.66
C LEU A 635 7.77 5.80 -34.73
N GLU A 636 8.25 6.35 -33.63
CA GLU A 636 9.54 7.00 -33.49
C GLU A 636 10.70 6.02 -33.71
N VAL A 637 10.66 4.85 -33.05
CA VAL A 637 11.65 3.78 -33.28
C VAL A 637 11.66 3.34 -34.74
N VAL A 638 10.50 3.08 -35.33
CA VAL A 638 10.38 2.69 -36.74
C VAL A 638 10.92 3.78 -37.66
N TRP A 639 10.59 5.05 -37.39
CA TRP A 639 11.04 6.19 -38.16
C TRP A 639 12.57 6.37 -38.11
N MET A 640 13.17 6.26 -36.94
CA MET A 640 14.63 6.37 -36.76
C MET A 640 15.37 5.27 -37.52
N VAL A 641 14.96 4.00 -37.34
CA VAL A 641 15.59 2.86 -38.02
C VAL A 641 15.48 2.99 -39.54
N TRP A 642 14.31 3.38 -40.05
CA TRP A 642 14.10 3.55 -41.49
C TRP A 642 14.92 4.72 -42.04
N THR A 643 14.96 5.86 -41.33
CA THR A 643 15.74 7.03 -41.73
C THR A 643 17.23 6.68 -41.83
N VAL A 644 17.80 6.05 -40.80
CA VAL A 644 19.21 5.61 -40.81
C VAL A 644 19.47 4.63 -41.96
N ALA A 645 18.61 3.62 -42.15
CA ALA A 645 18.77 2.65 -43.23
C ALA A 645 18.74 3.29 -44.62
N THR A 646 17.90 4.31 -44.84
CA THR A 646 17.88 5.04 -46.11
C THR A 646 19.13 5.89 -46.32
N LEU A 647 19.60 6.57 -45.27
CA LEU A 647 20.79 7.42 -45.35
C LEU A 647 22.06 6.58 -45.63
N VAL A 648 22.23 5.45 -44.94
CA VAL A 648 23.35 4.51 -45.17
C VAL A 648 23.36 3.96 -46.60
N LYS A 649 22.17 3.66 -47.16
CA LYS A 649 22.06 3.22 -48.56
C LYS A 649 22.48 4.33 -49.54
N THR A 650 22.19 5.59 -49.24
CA THR A 650 22.58 6.72 -50.10
C THR A 650 24.06 7.11 -50.00
N THR A 651 24.77 6.71 -48.93
CA THR A 651 26.21 7.00 -48.73
C THR A 651 27.15 5.89 -49.18
N ARG A 652 26.66 4.71 -49.60
CA ARG A 652 27.51 3.69 -50.22
C ARG A 652 27.86 4.12 -51.66
N PRO A 653 29.13 4.39 -52.00
CA PRO A 653 29.51 4.70 -53.37
C PRO A 653 29.23 3.48 -54.26
N ALA A 654 28.63 3.71 -55.42
CA ALA A 654 28.54 2.69 -56.45
C ALA A 654 29.97 2.29 -56.86
N VAL A 655 30.41 1.10 -56.43
CA VAL A 655 31.61 0.48 -56.98
C VAL A 655 31.29 0.17 -58.45
N LYS A 656 31.74 1.04 -59.35
CA LYS A 656 31.82 0.71 -60.77
C LYS A 656 32.90 -0.35 -60.91
N ILE A 657 32.50 -1.61 -61.10
CA ILE A 657 33.37 -2.65 -61.64
C ILE A 657 33.46 -2.34 -63.14
N GLY A 658 34.60 -1.75 -63.54
CA GLY A 658 35.01 -1.62 -64.93
C GLY A 658 35.74 -2.86 -65.40
#